data_AF-A0AAN6YX02-F1
#
_entry.id   AF-A0AAN6YX02-F1
#
_cell.length_a   1.000
_cell.length_b   1.000
_cell.length_c   1.000
_cell.angle_alpha   90.00
_cell.angle_beta   90.00
_cell.angle_gamma   90.00
#
_symmetry.space_group_name_H-M   'P 1'
#
loop_
_entity.id
_entity.type
_entity.pdbx_description
1 polymer ?
#
loop_
_entity_poly.entity_id
_entity_poly.type
_entity_poly.pdbx_seq_one_letter_code
_entity_poly.pdbx_strand_id
1 'polypeptide(L)'
;MTENEASATAVQDDARSSRRGRIMGKLFGRDRDRKTAQDDSSDLNDFLHGAPDKLQVAHAGPPVLAKLDTRNATRYPNALNVTGSTDPPQQQQDLVVRTRSFGPGSKPKKSLIVRFVDAYPEIIGIGGDECDVPTLEISKRKRPKPYTAATAPARPGDVGDGTQLRGGAPFEPAPLRRTQTGYSPGPDASGPGMLAPGRQTTGKYLDSQAAAQDERRRSFIEIQQAAMREAEGRAFANAVRAASGDQSKHERTNSASFTSEPEPETPITTSPDSIQLQLQPSSSPSKAPPIPAKGSISKSPLPPIPQPPLDTQPAPPTQTHYTPPGQLSNSPDRLKRTQKIENSPTSLYSVASSFQHPFAASRQGSKISEYGVPVQSQQGVSTFQDVVMAASDDAMHAFVTRTRHLFELFRLHAESVRPLISSTPHELARAALWWFLTGRSALEVAIRDRPNTPDLERRNEMAKQQAYADLAKGYWLLEEVMPDITTSGRIQIDNETENVRATLISSLRKLAVSMKRNGFLPPEEAFLPQTIDRSIWVEYPPLTQDIKALLCGSSSSALSSPQTISGMTILECFPVGDSATVFCFGRFLVDVFLMEQGRESQRLHLPCFLSIVRPQTQPDILFVVASQNGAVQLRISGNKNVGPLWEDVRWHPETYNFDVRLPRGFMLGVQCTQQSYTTLRSMYEFSAKVHSSLYPRQDETCTFRSTLRSFQYFDNDPQARQFPKEPTPNCEVALFERVLREGAATGPRTYHRGFRIAVVTGPRTKTLSGVNQTYSPQAPIHFGFLRSEANDPALSLKFDNGRLKGNMVLSFSDEKERLRMHSLLIGTALDRSEQVFGESPVQGVWFSERFGDTLDKGLQVLSSLAWNKVRVINHDNDGDRPACVLADKLRVVYEFQDGTFTDRINVAPGELKLRLDVQNPSCLMIFRQPQADVTLAVTETKVSRDLSSGLAQALESLKNSATIRTFMFPTKEELHAFEAAITGFKVLFDGIASAFAISRRRMVVPIHKKWEAGATRIQVVSQDGVAQLLAFFEDFSHGQCMGFHLKGTDVFEVFGRGSKAGLKIVDAKFPLPKVLPADAGGAQEAADAAFVCLDLPELPGEHDDISIMFDNEAERDKLVACLPAPVKGSRLPKIKGIT
;
A
#
# COMPACT_ATOMS: atom_id res chain seq x y z
N MET A 1 38.19 -23.39 -28.54
CA MET A 1 38.12 -23.68 -29.99
C MET A 1 36.70 -23.38 -30.44
N THR A 2 36.44 -22.40 -31.30
CA THR A 2 37.33 -21.35 -31.84
C THR A 2 36.49 -20.12 -32.11
N GLU A 3 37.11 -18.97 -31.87
CA GLU A 3 36.55 -17.62 -31.99
C GLU A 3 35.94 -17.28 -33.36
N ASN A 4 35.04 -16.29 -33.38
CA ASN A 4 35.30 -15.07 -34.17
C ASN A 4 34.43 -13.88 -33.71
N GLU A 5 35.09 -12.87 -33.14
CA GLU A 5 34.71 -11.45 -33.22
C GLU A 5 35.06 -10.90 -34.62
N ALA A 6 34.67 -9.71 -35.09
CA ALA A 6 33.64 -8.74 -34.70
C ALA A 6 33.45 -7.77 -35.89
N SER A 7 32.49 -6.85 -35.84
CA SER A 7 32.63 -5.49 -36.37
C SER A 7 31.44 -4.61 -35.98
N ALA A 8 31.72 -3.42 -35.45
CA ALA A 8 30.74 -2.38 -35.22
C ALA A 8 31.11 -1.13 -36.04
N THR A 9 30.12 -0.51 -36.68
CA THR A 9 30.24 0.79 -37.35
C THR A 9 29.10 1.68 -36.88
N ALA A 10 29.43 2.85 -36.34
CA ALA A 10 28.47 3.78 -35.74
C ALA A 10 28.30 5.05 -36.58
N VAL A 11 27.07 5.56 -36.69
CA VAL A 11 26.77 6.89 -37.23
C VAL A 11 25.70 7.57 -36.37
N GLN A 12 26.17 8.52 -35.54
CA GLN A 12 25.52 9.74 -35.04
C GLN A 12 24.09 9.71 -34.42
N ASP A 13 24.03 10.12 -33.15
CA ASP A 13 22.86 10.75 -32.51
C ASP A 13 22.41 12.03 -33.23
N ASP A 14 21.12 12.37 -33.12
CA ASP A 14 20.65 13.77 -33.11
C ASP A 14 19.67 13.99 -31.94
N ALA A 15 20.19 14.50 -30.82
CA ALA A 15 19.51 14.51 -29.54
C ALA A 15 18.63 15.75 -29.34
N ARG A 16 17.29 15.58 -29.35
CA ARG A 16 16.32 16.62 -28.94
C ARG A 16 15.48 16.16 -27.75
N SER A 17 15.73 16.78 -26.60
CA SER A 17 15.00 16.51 -25.35
C SER A 17 13.55 17.01 -25.41
N SER A 18 12.60 16.17 -24.97
CA SER A 18 11.17 16.47 -25.01
C SER A 18 10.51 16.32 -23.64
N ARG A 19 9.84 17.38 -23.17
CA ARG A 19 9.20 17.46 -21.84
C ARG A 19 7.89 16.68 -21.76
N ARG A 20 7.95 15.34 -21.71
CA ARG A 20 6.76 14.49 -21.44
C ARG A 20 6.37 14.55 -19.96
N GLY A 21 5.40 15.39 -19.61
CA GLY A 21 4.87 15.48 -18.23
C GLY A 21 3.61 16.31 -18.01
N ARG A 22 2.85 16.70 -19.05
CA ARG A 22 1.68 17.61 -18.93
C ARG A 22 0.51 17.29 -19.88
N ILE A 23 0.15 16.02 -20.06
CA ILE A 23 -0.95 15.62 -20.97
C ILE A 23 -2.14 14.94 -20.25
N MET A 24 -1.90 14.13 -19.21
CA MET A 24 -2.98 13.41 -18.50
C MET A 24 -4.01 14.30 -17.76
N GLY A 25 -3.71 15.59 -17.57
CA GLY A 25 -4.63 16.55 -16.93
C GLY A 25 -5.76 17.08 -17.82
N LYS A 26 -5.83 16.71 -19.10
CA LYS A 26 -6.80 17.25 -20.09
C LYS A 26 -7.89 16.27 -20.54
N LEU A 27 -7.89 15.02 -20.06
CA LEU A 27 -8.88 14.00 -20.43
C LEU A 27 -10.03 13.82 -19.41
N PHE A 28 -9.98 14.53 -18.29
CA PHE A 28 -11.00 14.47 -17.24
C PHE A 28 -11.44 15.90 -16.88
N GLY A 29 -12.59 16.30 -17.45
CA GLY A 29 -13.38 17.42 -16.95
C GLY A 29 -14.04 17.07 -15.61
N ARG A 30 -14.79 18.03 -15.06
CA ARG A 30 -15.54 17.92 -13.81
C ARG A 30 -16.85 18.64 -14.00
N ASP A 31 -17.95 18.07 -13.51
CA ASP A 31 -18.91 18.76 -12.62
C ASP A 31 -20.04 17.82 -12.15
N ARG A 32 -20.64 18.22 -11.03
CA ARG A 32 -21.98 17.82 -10.55
C ARG A 32 -22.91 19.03 -10.78
N ASP A 33 -24.22 18.89 -10.91
CA ASP A 33 -25.07 18.09 -10.02
C ASP A 33 -26.35 17.52 -10.67
N ARG A 34 -27.08 16.70 -9.90
CA ARG A 34 -28.18 15.86 -10.38
C ARG A 34 -29.40 16.61 -10.95
N LYS A 35 -29.74 16.31 -12.20
CA LYS A 35 -31.12 15.97 -12.59
C LYS A 35 -31.14 14.96 -13.74
N THR A 36 -31.94 13.91 -13.63
CA THR A 36 -31.95 12.79 -14.59
C THR A 36 -32.54 13.19 -15.95
N ALA A 37 -31.94 12.63 -17.01
CA ALA A 37 -32.41 12.59 -18.41
C ALA A 37 -32.13 13.80 -19.34
N GLN A 38 -30.88 14.29 -19.44
CA GLN A 38 -30.45 15.09 -20.63
C GLN A 38 -28.94 15.09 -21.01
N ASP A 39 -28.13 14.14 -20.52
CA ASP A 39 -26.66 14.25 -20.52
C ASP A 39 -25.95 14.23 -21.89
N ASP A 40 -26.45 13.53 -22.92
CA ASP A 40 -25.81 13.43 -24.25
C ASP A 40 -25.47 14.79 -24.92
N SER A 41 -26.06 15.89 -24.42
CA SER A 41 -25.85 17.24 -24.93
C SER A 41 -24.58 17.91 -24.39
N SER A 42 -24.04 17.50 -23.24
CA SER A 42 -22.82 18.10 -22.65
C SER A 42 -21.55 17.61 -23.34
N ASP A 43 -21.39 16.29 -23.49
CA ASP A 43 -20.26 15.64 -24.20
C ASP A 43 -20.09 16.19 -25.62
N LEU A 44 -21.18 16.48 -26.35
CA LEU A 44 -21.15 17.06 -27.72
C LEU A 44 -20.94 18.59 -27.77
N ASN A 45 -20.92 19.26 -26.62
CA ASN A 45 -20.54 20.67 -26.51
C ASN A 45 -19.06 20.83 -26.15
N ASP A 46 -18.56 20.08 -25.16
CA ASP A 46 -17.15 20.03 -24.80
C ASP A 46 -16.28 19.51 -25.98
N PHE A 47 -16.81 18.56 -26.75
CA PHE A 47 -16.22 18.03 -28.00
C PHE A 47 -15.76 19.12 -28.98
N LEU A 48 -16.45 20.27 -29.04
CA LEU A 48 -16.15 21.39 -29.95
C LEU A 48 -15.43 22.57 -29.28
N HIS A 49 -15.27 22.56 -27.95
CA HIS A 49 -14.65 23.65 -27.19
C HIS A 49 -13.32 23.21 -26.57
N GLY A 50 -12.45 22.65 -27.42
CA GLY A 50 -11.04 22.43 -27.10
C GLY A 50 -10.39 23.72 -26.57
N ALA A 51 -9.83 23.62 -25.35
CA ALA A 51 -9.55 24.74 -24.45
C ALA A 51 -8.99 26.02 -25.13
N PRO A 52 -9.63 27.20 -24.92
CA PRO A 52 -9.13 28.46 -25.42
C PRO A 52 -7.90 28.92 -24.64
N ASP A 53 -6.71 28.83 -25.24
CA ASP A 53 -5.54 29.55 -24.76
C ASP A 53 -5.66 31.04 -25.13
N LYS A 54 -6.53 31.74 -24.39
CA LYS A 54 -6.65 33.19 -24.34
C LYS A 54 -6.93 33.62 -22.90
N LEU A 55 -5.86 33.90 -22.16
CA LEU A 55 -5.93 34.63 -20.90
C LEU A 55 -6.43 36.07 -21.15
N GLN A 56 -7.74 36.27 -21.12
CA GLN A 56 -8.34 37.58 -20.84
C GLN A 56 -8.65 37.68 -19.35
N VAL A 57 -7.63 38.03 -18.56
CA VAL A 57 -7.84 38.41 -17.16
C VAL A 57 -8.48 39.80 -17.14
N ALA A 58 -9.77 39.85 -16.80
CA ALA A 58 -10.47 41.11 -16.53
C ALA A 58 -10.00 41.69 -15.19
N HIS A 59 -8.84 42.36 -15.19
CA HIS A 59 -8.42 43.18 -14.06
C HIS A 59 -9.37 44.37 -13.91
N ALA A 60 -9.86 44.60 -12.69
CA ALA A 60 -10.39 45.91 -12.32
C ALA A 60 -9.26 46.93 -12.45
N GLY A 61 -9.47 47.98 -13.26
CA GLY A 61 -8.44 48.96 -13.56
C GLY A 61 -8.07 49.80 -12.32
N PRO A 62 -6.77 50.05 -12.04
CA PRO A 62 -6.38 51.02 -11.01
C PRO A 62 -6.79 52.44 -11.43
N PRO A 63 -7.08 53.35 -10.48
CA PRO A 63 -7.45 54.73 -10.79
C PRO A 63 -6.29 55.46 -11.49
N VAL A 64 -6.63 56.28 -12.47
CA VAL A 64 -5.65 57.01 -13.30
C VAL A 64 -5.00 58.13 -12.48
N LEU A 65 -3.72 57.97 -12.16
CA LEU A 65 -2.85 59.06 -11.73
C LEU A 65 -2.14 59.69 -12.94
N ALA A 66 -1.90 61.00 -12.87
CA ALA A 66 -1.45 61.80 -14.00
C ALA A 66 0.00 61.47 -14.44
N LYS A 67 0.28 61.70 -15.73
CA LYS A 67 1.64 61.59 -16.30
C LYS A 67 2.58 62.61 -15.64
N LEU A 68 3.63 62.15 -14.97
CA LEU A 68 4.81 62.98 -14.71
C LEU A 68 5.75 62.94 -15.94
N ASP A 69 6.23 64.10 -16.37
CA ASP A 69 7.26 64.21 -17.42
C ASP A 69 8.65 64.05 -16.79
N THR A 70 9.42 63.06 -17.24
CA THR A 70 10.75 62.72 -16.70
C THR A 70 11.88 63.58 -17.25
N ARG A 71 11.59 64.74 -17.86
CA ARG A 71 12.59 65.61 -18.51
C ARG A 71 13.49 66.43 -17.58
N ASN A 72 13.11 66.68 -16.32
CA ASN A 72 13.83 67.57 -15.40
C ASN A 72 14.10 66.94 -14.02
N ALA A 73 14.85 65.83 -13.98
CA ALA A 73 15.36 65.25 -12.73
C ALA A 73 16.87 64.92 -12.85
N THR A 74 17.71 65.73 -12.21
CA THR A 74 19.19 65.67 -12.29
C THR A 74 19.84 64.86 -11.17
N ARG A 75 21.17 64.68 -11.27
CA ARG A 75 21.98 63.80 -10.39
C ARG A 75 22.14 64.34 -8.96
N TYR A 76 22.39 63.40 -8.04
CA TYR A 76 22.90 63.54 -6.67
C TYR A 76 23.53 64.88 -6.23
N PRO A 77 23.21 65.31 -4.99
CA PRO A 77 24.19 65.87 -4.05
C PRO A 77 24.46 64.92 -2.86
N ASN A 78 25.46 65.25 -2.03
CA ASN A 78 25.94 64.45 -0.89
C ASN A 78 25.64 65.10 0.48
N ALA A 79 25.58 64.24 1.51
CA ALA A 79 26.04 64.47 2.91
C ALA A 79 25.24 65.34 3.90
N LEU A 80 25.58 65.12 5.18
CA LEU A 80 25.38 65.92 6.42
C LEU A 80 24.03 65.84 7.18
N ASN A 81 24.08 65.09 8.30
CA ASN A 81 23.71 65.41 9.70
C ASN A 81 22.50 66.32 10.03
N VAL A 82 21.75 65.98 11.12
CA VAL A 82 21.69 66.75 12.41
C VAL A 82 20.71 66.13 13.47
N THR A 83 21.27 65.77 14.63
CA THR A 83 20.79 65.60 16.03
C THR A 83 19.33 65.25 16.48
N GLY A 84 19.25 64.35 17.48
CA GLY A 84 18.49 64.55 18.75
C GLY A 84 17.47 63.44 19.14
N SER A 85 17.32 62.99 20.41
CA SER A 85 18.11 63.19 21.66
C SER A 85 17.65 62.25 22.81
N THR A 86 18.41 62.25 23.93
CA THR A 86 18.09 61.80 25.33
C THR A 86 18.02 60.31 25.71
N ASP A 87 19.12 59.85 26.33
CA ASP A 87 19.21 58.87 27.44
C ASP A 87 19.89 59.57 28.65
N PRO A 88 19.67 59.12 29.90
CA PRO A 88 20.69 59.26 30.96
C PRO A 88 20.75 58.08 31.98
N PRO A 89 21.80 57.95 32.85
CA PRO A 89 23.17 58.51 32.79
C PRO A 89 24.34 57.55 33.20
N GLN A 90 25.53 57.73 32.59
CA GLN A 90 26.90 57.78 33.21
C GLN A 90 27.45 56.56 34.04
N GLN A 91 28.75 56.35 34.30
CA GLN A 91 30.13 56.67 33.83
C GLN A 91 31.08 55.79 34.70
N GLN A 92 32.35 55.40 34.47
CA GLN A 92 33.36 55.33 33.37
C GLN A 92 34.42 54.30 33.89
N GLN A 93 35.67 54.02 33.45
CA GLN A 93 36.68 54.39 32.41
C GLN A 93 37.67 53.17 32.34
N ASP A 94 38.79 53.03 31.60
CA ASP A 94 39.56 53.75 30.56
C ASP A 94 40.36 52.68 29.76
N LEU A 95 41.07 53.01 28.66
CA LEU A 95 42.11 52.14 28.05
C LEU A 95 43.03 52.88 27.05
N VAL A 96 44.26 52.39 26.88
CA VAL A 96 45.41 53.12 26.27
C VAL A 96 45.76 52.66 24.82
N VAL A 97 46.39 53.55 24.05
CA VAL A 97 46.63 53.49 22.59
C VAL A 97 48.05 53.05 22.18
N ARG A 98 48.20 52.22 21.12
CA ARG A 98 49.24 52.37 20.06
C ARG A 98 48.96 51.60 18.75
N THR A 99 49.87 51.66 17.76
CA THR A 99 49.49 51.90 16.33
C THR A 99 50.29 51.15 15.24
N ARG A 100 49.56 50.65 14.20
CA ARG A 100 49.96 50.42 12.77
C ARG A 100 51.07 49.34 12.53
N SER A 101 51.34 48.79 11.32
CA SER A 101 51.03 49.21 9.93
C SER A 101 51.02 48.08 8.85
N PHE A 102 50.45 48.40 7.67
CA PHE A 102 50.62 47.83 6.30
C PHE A 102 50.17 46.40 5.89
N GLY A 103 49.52 46.34 4.70
CA GLY A 103 49.22 45.12 3.91
C GLY A 103 48.03 45.29 2.92
N PRO A 104 48.24 45.49 1.60
CA PRO A 104 47.15 45.78 0.63
C PRO A 104 46.98 44.76 -0.52
N GLY A 105 45.80 44.75 -1.17
CA GLY A 105 45.63 44.23 -2.54
C GLY A 105 44.35 43.42 -2.84
N SER A 106 43.43 43.98 -3.63
CA SER A 106 42.20 43.30 -4.09
C SER A 106 42.23 43.03 -5.60
N LYS A 107 41.71 41.88 -6.05
CA LYS A 107 41.33 41.59 -7.45
C LYS A 107 40.03 40.75 -7.52
N PRO A 108 39.27 40.82 -8.64
CA PRO A 108 37.82 40.56 -8.61
C PRO A 108 37.39 39.11 -8.86
N LYS A 109 36.09 38.86 -8.62
CA LYS A 109 35.39 37.59 -8.87
C LYS A 109 35.54 37.16 -10.34
N LYS A 110 35.97 35.92 -10.57
CA LYS A 110 35.99 35.29 -11.90
C LYS A 110 34.62 34.71 -12.27
N SER A 111 34.32 34.68 -13.56
CA SER A 111 33.19 33.94 -14.14
C SER A 111 33.37 32.43 -13.98
N LEU A 112 32.27 31.69 -13.79
CA LEU A 112 32.27 30.26 -14.04
C LEU A 112 32.26 30.02 -15.55
N ILE A 113 33.17 29.20 -16.03
CA ILE A 113 33.15 28.61 -17.38
C ILE A 113 32.92 27.12 -17.18
N VAL A 114 31.86 26.58 -17.78
CA VAL A 114 31.63 25.13 -17.81
C VAL A 114 32.51 24.53 -18.90
N ARG A 115 33.24 23.47 -18.57
CA ARG A 115 33.90 22.58 -19.51
C ARG A 115 33.47 21.15 -19.20
N PHE A 116 33.22 20.38 -20.25
CA PHE A 116 33.15 18.92 -20.16
C PHE A 116 34.57 18.35 -20.06
N VAL A 117 34.68 17.12 -19.58
CA VAL A 117 35.95 16.39 -19.42
C VAL A 117 35.78 15.05 -20.10
N ASP A 118 36.65 14.73 -21.05
CA ASP A 118 36.55 13.54 -21.92
C ASP A 118 37.02 12.24 -21.23
N ALA A 119 36.81 12.15 -19.91
CA ALA A 119 37.11 10.97 -19.10
C ALA A 119 35.80 10.24 -18.77
N TYR A 120 35.70 8.97 -19.14
CA TYR A 120 34.57 8.12 -18.77
C TYR A 120 34.45 8.01 -17.24
N PRO A 121 33.24 8.13 -16.67
CA PRO A 121 33.04 7.95 -15.24
C PRO A 121 33.24 6.48 -14.86
N GLU A 122 34.20 6.22 -13.98
CA GLU A 122 34.59 4.88 -13.50
C GLU A 122 33.48 4.18 -12.66
N ILE A 123 32.41 4.89 -12.33
CA ILE A 123 31.20 4.37 -11.68
C ILE A 123 29.97 4.93 -12.40
N ILE A 124 29.08 4.05 -12.85
CA ILE A 124 27.75 4.37 -13.39
C ILE A 124 26.69 3.77 -12.45
N GLY A 125 25.70 4.58 -12.08
CA GLY A 125 24.85 4.35 -10.90
C GLY A 125 25.44 5.02 -9.64
N ILE A 126 24.69 5.30 -8.58
CA ILE A 126 23.29 4.95 -8.29
C ILE A 126 22.57 6.25 -7.91
N GLY A 127 21.56 6.67 -8.68
CA GLY A 127 20.83 7.92 -8.40
C GLY A 127 19.86 8.32 -9.51
N GLY A 128 18.57 8.23 -9.21
CA GLY A 128 17.43 8.58 -10.06
C GLY A 128 16.14 8.43 -9.26
N ASP A 129 14.97 8.62 -9.89
CA ASP A 129 13.66 8.55 -9.22
C ASP A 129 13.29 7.15 -8.69
N GLU A 130 14.06 6.12 -9.05
CA GLU A 130 13.90 4.72 -8.60
C GLU A 130 14.97 4.30 -7.56
N CYS A 131 15.58 5.27 -6.86
CA CYS A 131 16.54 4.99 -5.77
C CYS A 131 15.93 5.27 -4.39
N ASP A 132 15.85 4.24 -3.54
CA ASP A 132 15.30 4.34 -2.18
C ASP A 132 16.11 5.24 -1.23
N VAL A 133 17.35 5.61 -1.60
CA VAL A 133 18.24 6.44 -0.77
C VAL A 133 18.21 7.89 -1.27
N PRO A 134 17.79 8.87 -0.43
CA PRO A 134 17.78 10.27 -0.83
C PRO A 134 19.15 10.76 -1.31
N THR A 135 19.20 11.48 -2.43
CA THR A 135 20.44 11.97 -3.06
C THR A 135 21.32 12.80 -2.11
N LEU A 136 20.69 13.45 -1.13
CA LEU A 136 21.35 14.20 -0.06
C LEU A 136 22.20 13.30 0.86
N GLU A 137 21.79 12.05 1.12
CA GLU A 137 22.61 11.09 1.86
C GLU A 137 23.78 10.58 1.03
N ILE A 138 23.56 10.30 -0.26
CA ILE A 138 24.59 9.83 -1.18
C ILE A 138 25.72 10.88 -1.24
N SER A 139 25.41 12.18 -1.25
CA SER A 139 26.40 13.24 -1.16
C SER A 139 27.19 13.28 0.16
N LYS A 140 26.55 12.94 1.30
CA LYS A 140 27.18 12.92 2.63
C LYS A 140 28.15 11.75 2.83
N ARG A 141 28.02 10.67 2.04
CA ARG A 141 28.90 9.49 2.13
C ARG A 141 30.30 9.70 1.49
N LYS A 142 30.56 10.86 0.88
CA LYS A 142 31.88 11.23 0.34
C LYS A 142 32.90 11.56 1.45
N ARG A 143 33.74 10.60 1.83
CA ARG A 143 35.02 10.89 2.53
C ARG A 143 36.06 11.40 1.51
N PRO A 144 36.78 12.51 1.79
CA PRO A 144 37.95 12.89 1.01
C PRO A 144 39.15 11.99 1.36
N LYS A 145 39.89 11.53 0.34
CA LYS A 145 41.28 11.05 0.48
C LYS A 145 42.23 12.09 -0.14
N PRO A 146 43.45 12.25 0.37
CA PRO A 146 44.42 13.21 -0.17
C PRO A 146 44.93 12.77 -1.54
N TYR A 147 45.18 13.75 -2.42
CA TYR A 147 45.81 13.52 -3.72
C TYR A 147 47.29 13.15 -3.55
N THR A 148 47.74 12.13 -4.27
CA THR A 148 49.14 11.94 -4.62
C THR A 148 49.34 12.35 -6.08
N ALA A 149 50.44 13.04 -6.38
CA ALA A 149 50.72 13.52 -7.72
C ALA A 149 51.33 12.41 -8.58
N ALA A 150 50.80 12.22 -9.80
CA ALA A 150 51.35 11.31 -10.79
C ALA A 150 51.60 12.07 -12.11
N THR A 151 52.81 11.91 -12.66
CA THR A 151 53.29 12.63 -13.84
C THR A 151 52.65 12.09 -15.12
N ALA A 152 52.28 12.98 -16.05
CA ALA A 152 51.71 12.59 -17.34
C ALA A 152 52.79 12.12 -18.34
N PRO A 153 52.61 10.97 -19.01
CA PRO A 153 53.39 10.58 -20.19
C PRO A 153 52.80 11.20 -21.47
N ALA A 154 53.65 11.65 -22.39
CA ALA A 154 53.24 12.15 -23.71
C ALA A 154 53.10 11.01 -24.74
N ARG A 155 52.23 11.19 -25.75
CA ARG A 155 52.16 10.30 -26.92
C ARG A 155 53.22 10.66 -27.97
N PRO A 156 53.79 9.69 -28.70
CA PRO A 156 54.70 9.97 -29.81
C PRO A 156 53.95 10.36 -31.09
N GLY A 157 54.20 11.59 -31.55
CA GLY A 157 54.72 11.94 -32.89
C GLY A 157 53.94 11.59 -34.17
N ASP A 158 53.86 12.60 -35.05
CA ASP A 158 53.93 12.42 -36.51
C ASP A 158 54.89 13.49 -37.12
N VAL A 159 55.27 13.34 -38.39
CA VAL A 159 56.48 13.87 -39.08
C VAL A 159 56.81 15.38 -38.95
N GLY A 160 58.11 15.75 -38.93
CA GLY A 160 58.60 17.11 -39.21
C GLY A 160 60.13 17.35 -39.11
N ASP A 161 60.79 17.52 -40.26
CA ASP A 161 62.23 17.84 -40.51
C ASP A 161 62.75 19.14 -39.79
N GLY A 162 64.05 19.37 -39.48
CA GLY A 162 65.28 18.57 -39.63
C GLY A 162 66.60 19.36 -39.38
N THR A 163 67.74 18.64 -39.19
CA THR A 163 69.17 19.13 -39.13
C THR A 163 69.58 20.05 -37.94
N GLN A 164 70.79 20.05 -37.34
CA GLN A 164 72.17 19.71 -37.77
C GLN A 164 73.14 19.20 -36.65
N LEU A 165 74.06 18.30 -37.04
CA LEU A 165 75.52 18.18 -36.72
C LEU A 165 76.13 17.92 -35.29
N ARG A 166 77.07 16.95 -35.29
CA ARG A 166 78.18 16.62 -34.32
C ARG A 166 77.77 16.16 -32.91
N GLY A 167 78.44 15.19 -32.26
CA GLY A 167 79.56 14.29 -32.66
C GLY A 167 80.48 13.98 -31.45
N GLY A 168 80.91 12.74 -31.16
CA GLY A 168 80.71 11.46 -31.87
C GLY A 168 80.92 10.21 -30.98
N ALA A 169 81.02 9.03 -31.60
CA ALA A 169 81.09 7.70 -30.97
C ALA A 169 82.57 7.17 -30.86
N PRO A 170 82.93 5.86 -30.77
CA PRO A 170 82.26 4.59 -31.15
C PRO A 170 81.80 3.76 -29.91
N PHE A 171 81.44 2.46 -29.90
CA PHE A 171 81.48 1.39 -30.93
C PHE A 171 80.34 0.34 -30.79
N GLU A 172 80.65 -0.96 -30.95
CA GLU A 172 79.78 -2.12 -31.23
C GLU A 172 80.27 -3.38 -30.42
N PRO A 173 79.75 -4.63 -30.60
CA PRO A 173 78.52 -5.14 -31.26
C PRO A 173 77.67 -6.10 -30.38
N ALA A 174 76.58 -6.68 -30.94
CA ALA A 174 75.82 -7.83 -30.40
C ALA A 174 76.23 -9.17 -31.09
N PRO A 175 75.85 -10.39 -30.61
CA PRO A 175 74.55 -10.99 -31.04
C PRO A 175 73.88 -12.12 -30.17
N LEU A 176 72.57 -12.31 -30.40
CA LEU A 176 71.76 -13.57 -30.48
C LEU A 176 71.85 -14.78 -29.49
N ARG A 177 70.67 -15.12 -28.89
CA ARG A 177 70.14 -16.48 -28.51
C ARG A 177 70.94 -17.29 -27.45
N ARG A 178 70.38 -18.26 -26.68
CA ARG A 178 69.23 -19.18 -26.86
C ARG A 178 68.48 -19.47 -25.52
N THR A 179 67.85 -20.64 -25.39
CA THR A 179 66.80 -21.03 -24.42
C THR A 179 67.28 -21.89 -23.23
N GLN A 180 66.49 -21.89 -22.13
CA GLN A 180 65.90 -23.07 -21.43
C GLN A 180 66.01 -23.08 -19.88
N THR A 181 65.02 -23.73 -19.27
CA THR A 181 64.66 -23.93 -17.83
C THR A 181 65.76 -24.38 -16.85
N GLY A 182 65.62 -24.05 -15.55
CA GLY A 182 66.43 -24.69 -14.48
C GLY A 182 65.99 -24.39 -13.04
N TYR A 183 65.35 -25.37 -12.39
CA TYR A 183 64.74 -25.37 -11.05
C TYR A 183 65.76 -25.46 -9.87
N SER A 184 65.31 -25.08 -8.66
CA SER A 184 65.75 -25.54 -7.30
C SER A 184 66.71 -24.67 -6.45
N PRO A 185 66.51 -24.57 -5.10
CA PRO A 185 67.33 -23.77 -4.18
C PRO A 185 68.10 -24.59 -3.10
N GLY A 186 68.93 -23.91 -2.30
CA GLY A 186 69.70 -24.48 -1.17
C GLY A 186 70.32 -23.37 -0.28
N PRO A 187 70.84 -23.70 0.92
CA PRO A 187 70.23 -23.21 2.17
C PRO A 187 71.20 -22.42 3.09
N ASP A 188 70.72 -21.97 4.25
CA ASP A 188 71.30 -22.29 5.59
C ASP A 188 70.65 -21.49 6.74
N ALA A 189 71.00 -21.81 8.00
CA ALA A 189 70.25 -21.42 9.20
C ALA A 189 71.11 -20.95 10.39
N SER A 190 70.57 -20.01 11.19
CA SER A 190 70.93 -19.79 12.61
C SER A 190 69.94 -18.81 13.29
N GLY A 191 69.56 -19.07 14.55
CA GLY A 191 68.93 -18.07 15.46
C GLY A 191 69.97 -17.46 16.42
N PRO A 192 69.61 -16.99 17.64
CA PRO A 192 68.27 -16.77 18.23
C PRO A 192 68.10 -15.36 18.89
N GLY A 193 66.91 -15.03 19.42
CA GLY A 193 66.72 -13.82 20.26
C GLY A 193 65.27 -13.51 20.69
N MET A 194 65.08 -12.92 21.88
CA MET A 194 63.77 -12.57 22.47
C MET A 194 63.36 -11.11 22.19
N LEU A 195 62.04 -10.83 22.04
CA LEU A 195 61.23 -9.95 22.92
C LEU A 195 59.95 -9.36 22.26
N ALA A 196 58.81 -9.58 22.92
CA ALA A 196 57.66 -8.63 23.03
C ALA A 196 56.96 -8.17 21.70
N PRO A 197 56.04 -7.18 21.67
CA PRO A 197 54.64 -7.55 21.40
C PRO A 197 53.84 -6.72 20.37
N GLY A 198 52.82 -7.33 19.75
CA GLY A 198 51.52 -6.67 19.59
C GLY A 198 50.94 -6.38 18.18
N ARG A 199 49.89 -7.14 17.86
CA ARG A 199 48.60 -6.69 17.28
C ARG A 199 48.47 -6.42 15.76
N GLN A 200 47.42 -7.03 15.17
CA GLN A 200 46.78 -6.78 13.85
C GLN A 200 47.52 -7.35 12.60
N THR A 201 46.88 -7.97 11.59
CA THR A 201 45.47 -8.42 11.41
C THR A 201 45.35 -9.53 10.32
N THR A 202 44.45 -10.51 10.52
CA THR A 202 43.67 -11.31 9.52
C THR A 202 44.28 -11.75 8.17
N GLY A 203 44.27 -13.07 7.83
CA GLY A 203 44.70 -13.50 6.48
C GLY A 203 44.50 -14.95 5.97
N LYS A 204 43.26 -15.48 5.95
CA LYS A 204 42.77 -16.58 5.05
C LYS A 204 43.25 -18.05 5.25
N TYR A 205 42.41 -18.96 4.74
CA TYR A 205 42.59 -20.42 4.62
C TYR A 205 43.67 -20.82 3.59
N LEU A 206 44.45 -21.87 3.86
CA LEU A 206 44.24 -23.23 3.31
C LEU A 206 45.07 -24.28 4.09
N ASP A 207 44.90 -25.56 3.78
CA ASP A 207 45.57 -26.69 4.44
C ASP A 207 47.10 -26.74 4.30
N SER A 208 47.75 -27.27 5.34
CA SER A 208 48.93 -28.13 5.19
C SER A 208 49.05 -29.06 6.40
N GLN A 209 49.15 -30.36 6.12
CA GLN A 209 49.31 -31.42 7.11
C GLN A 209 50.59 -31.19 7.93
N ALA A 210 50.50 -31.09 9.25
CA ALA A 210 50.53 -32.24 10.15
C ALA A 210 51.80 -33.10 9.97
N ALA A 211 52.95 -32.55 10.37
CA ALA A 211 54.10 -33.37 10.74
C ALA A 211 53.70 -34.30 11.90
N ALA A 212 54.09 -35.57 11.84
CA ALA A 212 53.59 -36.58 12.76
C ALA A 212 54.08 -36.38 14.20
N GLN A 213 53.16 -36.16 15.14
CA GLN A 213 53.45 -36.22 16.58
C GLN A 213 52.34 -36.93 17.38
N ASP A 214 52.62 -38.20 17.68
CA ASP A 214 52.22 -38.96 18.86
C ASP A 214 50.78 -38.80 19.41
N GLU A 215 49.84 -39.59 18.86
CA GLU A 215 48.46 -39.68 19.37
C GLU A 215 48.36 -40.13 20.84
N ARG A 216 49.41 -40.76 21.40
CA ARG A 216 49.39 -41.33 22.76
C ARG A 216 49.51 -40.29 23.88
N ARG A 217 49.48 -38.99 23.55
CA ARG A 217 49.58 -37.87 24.51
C ARG A 217 48.39 -36.92 24.53
N ARG A 218 47.29 -37.20 23.81
CA ARG A 218 46.06 -36.40 23.93
C ARG A 218 45.49 -36.50 25.35
N SER A 219 45.14 -35.39 25.95
CA SER A 219 44.56 -35.37 27.30
C SER A 219 43.12 -35.90 27.29
N PHE A 220 42.63 -36.42 28.42
CA PHE A 220 41.25 -36.96 28.50
C PHE A 220 40.19 -35.90 28.15
N ILE A 221 40.44 -34.64 28.52
CA ILE A 221 39.60 -33.47 28.20
C ILE A 221 39.64 -33.18 26.70
N GLU A 222 40.81 -33.24 26.07
CA GLU A 222 41.00 -33.03 24.63
C GLU A 222 40.34 -34.14 23.79
N ILE A 223 40.43 -35.40 24.23
CA ILE A 223 39.70 -36.52 23.61
C ILE A 223 38.18 -36.29 23.72
N GLN A 224 37.69 -35.87 24.88
CA GLN A 224 36.27 -35.60 25.09
C GLN A 224 35.77 -34.38 24.30
N GLN A 225 36.57 -33.31 24.18
CA GLN A 225 36.26 -32.15 23.34
C GLN A 225 36.33 -32.48 21.84
N ALA A 226 37.25 -33.35 21.42
CA ALA A 226 37.29 -33.86 20.04
C ALA A 226 36.04 -34.68 19.72
N ALA A 227 35.67 -35.63 20.59
CA ALA A 227 34.45 -36.43 20.45
C ALA A 227 33.18 -35.57 20.46
N MET A 228 33.11 -34.53 21.30
CA MET A 228 31.98 -33.60 21.34
C MET A 228 31.87 -32.80 20.03
N ARG A 229 32.99 -32.29 19.50
CA ARG A 229 33.04 -31.58 18.20
C ARG A 229 32.74 -32.49 17.01
N GLU A 230 33.14 -33.76 17.07
CA GLU A 230 32.81 -34.78 16.06
C GLU A 230 31.31 -35.14 16.10
N ALA A 231 30.73 -35.26 17.29
CA ALA A 231 29.29 -35.48 17.48
C ALA A 231 28.46 -34.27 17.00
N GLU A 232 28.89 -33.05 17.34
CA GLU A 232 28.29 -31.79 16.86
C GLU A 232 28.36 -31.68 15.33
N GLY A 233 29.52 -31.96 14.74
CA GLY A 233 29.71 -31.99 13.29
C GLY A 233 28.84 -33.04 12.58
N ARG A 234 28.67 -34.24 13.17
CA ARG A 234 27.75 -35.28 12.67
C ARG A 234 26.28 -34.87 12.81
N ALA A 235 25.89 -34.26 13.94
CA ALA A 235 24.54 -33.76 14.15
C ALA A 235 24.20 -32.66 13.13
N PHE A 236 25.12 -31.72 12.89
CA PHE A 236 24.97 -30.67 11.90
C PHE A 236 24.89 -31.23 10.47
N ALA A 237 25.78 -32.17 10.10
CA ALA A 237 25.74 -32.82 8.79
C ALA A 237 24.43 -33.61 8.54
N ASN A 238 23.91 -34.27 9.58
CA ASN A 238 22.61 -34.96 9.51
C ASN A 238 21.44 -33.98 9.42
N ALA A 239 21.47 -32.87 10.17
CA ALA A 239 20.46 -31.82 10.10
C ALA A 239 20.44 -31.14 8.71
N VAL A 240 21.61 -30.82 8.14
CA VAL A 240 21.72 -30.29 6.77
C VAL A 240 21.21 -31.30 5.74
N ARG A 241 21.46 -32.60 5.91
CA ARG A 241 20.93 -33.66 5.03
C ARG A 241 19.42 -33.85 5.17
N ALA A 242 18.85 -33.66 6.36
CA ALA A 242 17.40 -33.73 6.59
C ALA A 242 16.67 -32.47 6.08
N ALA A 243 17.29 -31.29 6.21
CA ALA A 243 16.76 -30.03 5.68
C ALA A 243 16.89 -29.93 4.14
N SER A 244 17.94 -30.52 3.57
CA SER A 244 18.12 -30.67 2.12
C SER A 244 17.27 -31.83 1.60
N GLY A 245 15.95 -31.70 1.69
CA GLY A 245 14.99 -32.78 1.40
C GLY A 245 15.16 -33.37 0.00
N ASP A 246 15.47 -34.67 -0.07
CA ASP A 246 15.68 -35.41 -1.32
C ASP A 246 14.33 -35.69 -2.04
N GLN A 247 13.80 -34.66 -2.70
CA GLN A 247 12.62 -34.75 -3.56
C GLN A 247 12.94 -35.40 -4.92
N SER A 248 13.47 -36.63 -4.93
CA SER A 248 13.82 -37.35 -6.16
C SER A 248 13.11 -38.71 -6.37
N LYS A 249 12.03 -39.00 -5.63
CA LYS A 249 11.41 -40.34 -5.69
C LYS A 249 9.89 -40.48 -5.47
N HIS A 250 9.07 -39.60 -6.08
CA HIS A 250 7.61 -39.84 -6.17
C HIS A 250 6.94 -39.32 -7.46
N GLU A 251 7.31 -39.85 -8.63
CA GLU A 251 6.37 -40.02 -9.75
C GLU A 251 6.85 -41.11 -10.74
N ARG A 252 5.89 -41.78 -11.43
CA ARG A 252 6.03 -43.00 -12.27
C ARG A 252 6.26 -44.30 -11.48
N THR A 253 5.25 -45.15 -11.28
CA THR A 253 4.51 -45.88 -12.33
C THR A 253 3.24 -46.51 -11.75
N ASN A 254 2.25 -46.81 -12.58
CA ASN A 254 1.05 -47.56 -12.18
C ASN A 254 0.69 -48.58 -13.27
N SER A 255 1.33 -49.76 -13.23
CA SER A 255 1.11 -50.85 -14.21
C SER A 255 1.58 -52.22 -13.67
N ALA A 256 0.61 -53.06 -13.27
CA ALA A 256 0.56 -54.53 -13.37
C ALA A 256 1.68 -55.48 -12.85
N SER A 257 1.19 -56.61 -12.29
CA SER A 257 1.70 -58.01 -12.37
C SER A 257 2.86 -58.56 -11.49
N PHE A 258 2.44 -59.42 -10.53
CA PHE A 258 2.97 -60.76 -10.15
C PHE A 258 4.38 -61.00 -9.53
N THR A 259 4.36 -61.82 -8.46
CA THR A 259 5.40 -62.78 -7.95
C THR A 259 6.77 -62.24 -7.47
N SER A 260 7.46 -62.82 -6.47
CA SER A 260 7.14 -63.88 -5.46
C SER A 260 8.13 -63.82 -4.27
N GLU A 261 7.86 -64.61 -3.22
CA GLU A 261 8.79 -65.01 -2.13
C GLU A 261 10.03 -65.81 -2.65
N PRO A 262 11.09 -66.12 -1.84
CA PRO A 262 11.11 -66.22 -0.36
C PRO A 262 12.30 -65.57 0.41
N GLU A 263 12.25 -65.69 1.75
CA GLU A 263 13.33 -65.51 2.73
C GLU A 263 14.38 -66.66 2.65
N PRO A 264 15.54 -66.62 3.37
CA PRO A 264 15.55 -67.18 4.73
C PRO A 264 16.60 -66.65 5.75
N GLU A 265 16.40 -67.09 7.00
CA GLU A 265 17.39 -67.45 8.04
C GLU A 265 18.00 -66.39 9.00
N THR A 266 17.82 -66.69 10.30
CA THR A 266 18.54 -66.16 11.47
C THR A 266 19.37 -67.28 12.11
N PRO A 267 20.24 -67.02 13.13
CA PRO A 267 19.85 -67.53 14.46
C PRO A 267 20.46 -66.81 15.71
N ILE A 268 19.66 -66.74 16.79
CA ILE A 268 19.99 -67.14 18.21
C ILE A 268 21.13 -66.39 18.99
N THR A 269 21.15 -66.18 20.32
CA THR A 269 20.20 -66.06 21.47
C THR A 269 21.06 -65.89 22.75
N THR A 270 20.65 -65.11 23.77
CA THR A 270 20.77 -65.51 25.21
C THR A 270 20.04 -64.56 26.17
N SER A 271 19.28 -65.14 27.09
CA SER A 271 18.89 -64.59 28.40
C SER A 271 19.21 -65.64 29.48
N PRO A 272 19.41 -65.26 30.75
CA PRO A 272 18.37 -65.50 31.78
C PRO A 272 18.05 -64.22 32.60
N ASP A 273 16.86 -64.00 33.20
CA ASP A 273 16.05 -64.80 34.16
C ASP A 273 16.65 -64.85 35.60
N SER A 274 15.90 -64.94 36.71
CA SER A 274 14.45 -64.82 37.01
C SER A 274 14.27 -64.67 38.55
N ILE A 275 13.12 -64.52 39.23
CA ILE A 275 11.67 -64.37 38.94
C ILE A 275 11.02 -63.70 40.17
N GLN A 276 9.77 -63.18 40.09
CA GLN A 276 8.67 -63.55 41.01
C GLN A 276 7.29 -63.03 40.52
N LEU A 277 6.45 -62.49 41.43
CA LEU A 277 4.99 -62.38 41.41
C LEU A 277 4.54 -61.25 42.37
N GLN A 278 3.29 -60.78 42.46
CA GLN A 278 1.98 -61.14 41.87
C GLN A 278 1.29 -59.81 41.41
N LEU A 279 0.01 -59.64 41.04
CA LEU A 279 -1.23 -60.43 41.09
C LEU A 279 -2.10 -60.16 39.82
N GLN A 280 -3.35 -60.63 39.81
CA GLN A 280 -4.21 -60.81 38.62
C GLN A 280 -5.71 -60.95 39.04
N PRO A 281 -6.70 -61.16 38.13
CA PRO A 281 -6.92 -60.62 36.76
C PRO A 281 -8.41 -60.25 36.47
N SER A 282 -8.77 -59.82 35.24
CA SER A 282 -10.06 -60.13 34.57
C SER A 282 -10.00 -59.83 33.05
N SER A 283 -10.94 -60.34 32.23
CA SER A 283 -10.71 -60.50 30.77
C SER A 283 -11.94 -60.62 29.81
N SER A 284 -12.03 -59.74 28.79
CA SER A 284 -12.52 -60.01 27.39
C SER A 284 -13.97 -60.53 27.16
N PRO A 285 -14.48 -60.85 25.93
CA PRO A 285 -14.11 -60.50 24.53
C PRO A 285 -15.33 -60.10 23.60
N SER A 286 -15.08 -59.99 22.27
CA SER A 286 -15.97 -60.35 21.11
C SER A 286 -16.82 -59.31 20.33
N LYS A 287 -17.47 -59.74 19.22
CA LYS A 287 -17.98 -58.94 18.06
C LYS A 287 -19.50 -59.15 17.77
N ALA A 288 -20.07 -58.27 16.92
CA ALA A 288 -21.49 -58.15 16.49
C ALA A 288 -22.14 -59.37 15.79
N PRO A 289 -23.50 -59.43 15.74
CA PRO A 289 -24.23 -59.48 14.43
C PRO A 289 -25.58 -58.65 14.40
N PRO A 290 -26.76 -59.02 13.81
CA PRO A 290 -27.43 -58.17 12.79
C PRO A 290 -28.98 -57.92 12.91
N ILE A 291 -29.62 -57.45 11.81
CA ILE A 291 -31.00 -56.93 11.63
C ILE A 291 -31.96 -58.00 11.00
N PRO A 292 -33.27 -58.18 11.40
CA PRO A 292 -34.40 -57.71 10.54
C PRO A 292 -35.82 -57.46 11.15
N ALA A 293 -36.44 -56.35 10.71
CA ALA A 293 -37.84 -56.10 10.25
C ALA A 293 -39.13 -56.72 10.90
N LYS A 294 -40.07 -55.83 11.29
CA LYS A 294 -41.51 -55.70 10.85
C LYS A 294 -42.18 -54.49 11.53
N GLY A 295 -43.35 -54.01 11.08
CA GLY A 295 -44.02 -52.83 11.69
C GLY A 295 -45.46 -52.53 11.21
N SER A 296 -46.16 -51.60 11.88
CA SER A 296 -47.50 -51.06 11.49
C SER A 296 -47.92 -49.79 12.28
N ILE A 297 -48.21 -48.70 11.55
CA ILE A 297 -49.25 -47.65 11.75
C ILE A 297 -49.63 -47.16 13.18
N SER A 298 -49.39 -45.87 13.50
CA SER A 298 -50.38 -44.87 14.04
C SER A 298 -49.76 -43.47 14.30
N LYS A 299 -50.49 -42.52 14.92
CA LYS A 299 -50.16 -41.07 14.97
C LYS A 299 -49.95 -40.49 16.39
N SER A 300 -49.15 -39.41 16.48
CA SER A 300 -49.14 -38.32 17.51
C SER A 300 -48.69 -38.66 18.95
N PRO A 301 -48.36 -37.67 19.82
CA PRO A 301 -48.07 -36.24 19.63
C PRO A 301 -46.68 -35.79 20.20
N LEU A 302 -46.37 -34.48 20.16
CA LEU A 302 -45.18 -33.85 20.78
C LEU A 302 -45.53 -33.13 22.11
N PRO A 303 -44.58 -32.97 23.06
CA PRO A 303 -44.74 -32.14 24.27
C PRO A 303 -44.50 -30.63 24.02
N PRO A 304 -44.99 -29.72 24.90
CA PRO A 304 -45.12 -28.28 24.58
C PRO A 304 -44.02 -27.36 25.13
N ILE A 305 -44.05 -26.10 24.67
CA ILE A 305 -43.21 -24.95 25.07
C ILE A 305 -44.09 -23.92 25.82
N PRO A 306 -43.62 -23.24 26.88
CA PRO A 306 -44.42 -22.25 27.63
C PRO A 306 -44.55 -20.88 26.92
N GLN A 307 -45.63 -20.16 27.21
CA GLN A 307 -45.92 -18.79 26.71
C GLN A 307 -46.45 -17.86 27.84
N PRO A 308 -46.27 -16.53 27.72
CA PRO A 308 -46.93 -15.52 28.57
C PRO A 308 -48.39 -15.23 28.09
N PRO A 309 -49.23 -14.56 28.92
CA PRO A 309 -50.69 -14.50 28.72
C PRO A 309 -51.20 -13.47 27.70
N LEU A 310 -52.46 -13.66 27.27
CA LEU A 310 -53.22 -12.82 26.33
C LEU A 310 -54.06 -11.74 27.05
N ASP A 311 -54.59 -10.79 26.29
CA ASP A 311 -56.03 -10.46 26.34
C ASP A 311 -56.59 -10.13 24.93
N THR A 312 -57.87 -9.77 24.81
CA THR A 312 -58.75 -10.39 23.78
C THR A 312 -59.35 -9.44 22.71
N GLN A 313 -59.81 -10.04 21.60
CA GLN A 313 -60.59 -9.53 20.44
C GLN A 313 -61.90 -8.76 20.81
N PRO A 314 -62.62 -8.04 19.88
CA PRO A 314 -62.86 -8.39 18.45
C PRO A 314 -62.93 -7.20 17.43
N ALA A 315 -63.43 -7.51 16.22
CA ALA A 315 -63.80 -6.61 15.09
C ALA A 315 -65.16 -7.10 14.50
N PRO A 316 -65.85 -6.47 13.51
CA PRO A 316 -65.52 -5.35 12.59
C PRO A 316 -66.59 -4.21 12.73
N PRO A 317 -67.18 -3.46 11.73
CA PRO A 317 -67.02 -3.36 10.27
C PRO A 317 -66.78 -1.95 9.66
N THR A 318 -67.82 -1.19 9.26
CA THR A 318 -67.76 -0.24 8.12
C THR A 318 -68.61 1.04 8.21
N GLN A 319 -68.11 2.08 7.50
CA GLN A 319 -68.82 3.20 6.83
C GLN A 319 -69.23 4.50 7.60
N THR A 320 -68.71 5.61 7.03
CA THR A 320 -69.33 6.95 6.80
C THR A 320 -69.45 8.03 7.90
N HIS A 321 -69.16 9.26 7.41
CA HIS A 321 -69.71 10.59 7.77
C HIS A 321 -69.17 11.47 8.94
N TYR A 322 -68.79 12.69 8.53
CA TYR A 322 -69.00 14.02 9.14
C TYR A 322 -68.56 14.39 10.58
N THR A 323 -67.48 15.20 10.61
CA THR A 323 -67.29 16.50 11.33
C THR A 323 -67.53 16.68 12.84
N PRO A 324 -66.68 17.48 13.53
CA PRO A 324 -66.77 17.73 14.98
C PRO A 324 -67.58 18.98 15.37
N PRO A 325 -68.05 19.08 16.63
CA PRO A 325 -68.44 20.33 17.29
C PRO A 325 -67.38 20.87 18.29
N GLY A 326 -67.43 22.17 18.56
CA GLY A 326 -66.72 22.83 19.69
C GLY A 326 -67.50 22.72 21.01
N GLN A 327 -67.37 23.60 22.01
CA GLN A 327 -66.75 24.94 22.14
C GLN A 327 -66.20 25.08 23.60
N LEU A 328 -65.54 26.15 24.09
CA LEU A 328 -65.89 27.58 24.31
C LEU A 328 -64.61 28.26 24.91
N SER A 329 -64.39 29.58 24.94
CA SER A 329 -64.89 30.77 24.22
C SER A 329 -63.81 31.88 24.39
N ASN A 330 -63.64 32.88 23.52
CA ASN A 330 -64.42 34.12 23.44
C ASN A 330 -64.03 34.92 22.17
N SER A 331 -64.87 35.90 21.80
CA SER A 331 -64.73 36.83 20.65
C SER A 331 -64.57 38.30 21.16
N PRO A 332 -64.41 39.38 20.34
CA PRO A 332 -64.55 39.47 18.89
C PRO A 332 -63.48 40.31 18.12
N ASP A 333 -63.74 40.50 16.82
CA ASP A 333 -62.94 41.11 15.74
C ASP A 333 -62.56 42.61 15.90
N ARG A 334 -61.61 43.12 15.07
CA ARG A 334 -61.93 43.92 13.84
C ARG A 334 -60.72 44.39 12.99
N LEU A 335 -60.60 43.84 11.77
CA LEU A 335 -60.11 44.45 10.49
C LEU A 335 -58.79 45.28 10.39
N LYS A 336 -57.96 44.89 9.40
CA LYS A 336 -57.00 45.69 8.58
C LYS A 336 -55.78 46.36 9.26
N ARG A 337 -54.55 45.99 8.86
CA ARG A 337 -53.60 46.87 8.10
C ARG A 337 -52.22 46.26 7.79
N THR A 338 -51.65 46.80 6.71
CA THR A 338 -50.23 46.91 6.31
C THR A 338 -49.13 46.69 7.38
N GLN A 339 -48.11 45.91 7.03
CA GLN A 339 -46.81 45.89 7.73
C GLN A 339 -45.89 47.02 7.26
N LYS A 340 -45.24 47.70 8.22
CA LYS A 340 -43.91 48.33 8.05
C LYS A 340 -43.38 48.78 9.43
N ILE A 341 -42.14 48.37 9.78
CA ILE A 341 -41.11 49.17 10.50
C ILE A 341 -41.48 49.66 11.95
N GLU A 342 -40.61 49.66 12.97
CA GLU A 342 -39.16 49.46 13.12
C GLU A 342 -38.81 48.94 14.54
N ASN A 343 -37.69 48.25 14.73
CA ASN A 343 -36.58 48.62 15.63
C ASN A 343 -35.61 47.46 15.90
N SER A 344 -34.31 47.78 15.87
CA SER A 344 -33.17 46.88 16.14
C SER A 344 -32.48 47.33 17.47
N PRO A 345 -31.36 46.73 17.98
CA PRO A 345 -30.07 46.67 17.26
C PRO A 345 -29.12 45.47 17.55
N THR A 346 -28.38 45.02 16.51
CA THR A 346 -26.96 44.54 16.52
C THR A 346 -26.51 43.35 17.41
N SER A 347 -25.43 42.58 17.11
CA SER A 347 -24.65 42.20 15.90
C SER A 347 -23.56 41.21 16.39
N LEU A 348 -22.98 40.24 15.66
CA LEU A 348 -22.08 40.38 14.49
C LEU A 348 -21.75 39.01 13.83
N TYR A 349 -21.20 39.08 12.62
CA TYR A 349 -20.46 38.03 11.87
C TYR A 349 -21.19 36.80 11.30
N SER A 350 -21.88 37.03 10.18
CA SER A 350 -21.65 36.26 8.93
C SER A 350 -22.02 37.14 7.73
N VAL A 351 -21.20 37.17 6.68
CA VAL A 351 -21.44 37.99 5.48
C VAL A 351 -21.08 37.23 4.21
N ALA A 352 -22.09 36.96 3.38
CA ALA A 352 -21.91 36.82 1.93
C ALA A 352 -22.29 38.16 1.28
N SER A 353 -21.68 38.50 0.15
CA SER A 353 -21.96 39.74 -0.57
C SER A 353 -22.21 39.51 -2.06
N SER A 354 -23.28 40.12 -2.55
CA SER A 354 -23.62 40.23 -3.97
C SER A 354 -23.33 41.65 -4.43
N PHE A 355 -22.83 41.84 -5.65
CA PHE A 355 -22.77 43.15 -6.30
C PHE A 355 -23.35 43.08 -7.72
N GLN A 356 -24.22 44.04 -8.02
CA GLN A 356 -24.70 44.32 -9.37
C GLN A 356 -23.78 45.35 -10.04
N HIS A 357 -23.73 45.35 -11.37
CA HIS A 357 -23.23 46.49 -12.15
C HIS A 357 -24.19 46.84 -13.29
N PRO A 358 -24.42 48.15 -13.57
CA PRO A 358 -25.18 48.61 -14.72
C PRO A 358 -24.27 48.88 -15.93
N PHE A 359 -24.82 48.87 -17.15
CA PHE A 359 -24.88 50.03 -18.06
C PHE A 359 -25.58 49.64 -19.38
N ALA A 360 -26.16 50.63 -20.07
CA ALA A 360 -26.89 50.43 -21.33
C ALA A 360 -25.99 50.63 -22.56
N ALA A 361 -26.23 49.84 -23.61
CA ALA A 361 -25.67 50.08 -24.94
C ALA A 361 -26.69 50.82 -25.82
N SER A 362 -26.29 51.99 -26.34
CA SER A 362 -27.13 52.79 -27.25
C SER A 362 -27.22 52.16 -28.64
N ARG A 363 -28.42 52.15 -29.22
CA ARG A 363 -28.60 52.24 -30.67
C ARG A 363 -29.67 53.28 -30.98
N GLN A 364 -29.33 54.22 -31.86
CA GLN A 364 -30.20 55.30 -32.31
C GLN A 364 -31.28 54.73 -33.24
N GLY A 365 -32.51 55.23 -33.13
CA GLY A 365 -33.60 54.88 -34.03
C GLY A 365 -33.60 55.70 -35.33
N SER A 366 -34.45 55.30 -36.26
CA SER A 366 -34.96 56.14 -37.35
C SER A 366 -36.42 55.79 -37.61
N LYS A 367 -37.17 56.74 -38.15
CA LYS A 367 -38.65 56.79 -38.10
C LYS A 367 -39.28 56.24 -39.38
N ILE A 368 -40.53 55.77 -39.32
CA ILE A 368 -41.70 56.41 -39.98
C ILE A 368 -43.02 55.65 -39.68
N SER A 369 -44.12 56.39 -39.78
CA SER A 369 -45.54 56.19 -39.43
C SER A 369 -46.26 54.84 -39.68
N GLU A 370 -47.21 54.59 -38.78
CA GLU A 370 -48.66 54.29 -38.99
C GLU A 370 -49.11 53.48 -40.22
N TYR A 371 -49.86 52.39 -39.97
CA TYR A 371 -51.34 52.41 -39.94
C TYR A 371 -51.85 51.25 -39.05
N GLY A 372 -53.15 51.21 -38.72
CA GLY A 372 -53.73 50.30 -37.71
C GLY A 372 -54.78 49.30 -38.22
N VAL A 373 -55.69 48.91 -37.32
CA VAL A 373 -56.74 47.86 -37.42
C VAL A 373 -56.23 46.44 -37.08
N PRO A 374 -56.91 45.68 -36.17
CA PRO A 374 -56.39 44.41 -35.65
C PRO A 374 -56.95 43.17 -36.35
N VAL A 375 -56.20 42.07 -36.31
CA VAL A 375 -56.71 40.71 -36.56
C VAL A 375 -56.25 39.80 -35.42
N GLN A 376 -57.20 39.07 -34.83
CA GLN A 376 -56.91 38.04 -33.82
C GLN A 376 -56.26 36.83 -34.48
N SER A 377 -55.12 36.37 -33.96
CA SER A 377 -54.66 35.00 -34.15
C SER A 377 -54.15 34.46 -32.81
N GLN A 378 -54.56 33.23 -32.49
CA GLN A 378 -54.28 32.61 -31.19
C GLN A 378 -52.85 32.07 -31.19
N GLN A 379 -51.90 32.82 -30.62
CA GLN A 379 -50.60 32.25 -30.27
C GLN A 379 -50.74 31.47 -28.96
N GLY A 380 -50.91 30.15 -29.09
CA GLY A 380 -50.72 29.23 -27.96
C GLY A 380 -49.30 29.36 -27.41
N VAL A 381 -49.15 29.16 -26.09
CA VAL A 381 -47.84 29.27 -25.43
C VAL A 381 -46.98 28.07 -25.85
N SER A 382 -46.20 28.24 -26.91
CA SER A 382 -45.20 27.25 -27.33
C SER A 382 -44.19 27.06 -26.21
N THR A 383 -44.07 25.83 -25.72
CA THR A 383 -43.15 25.51 -24.63
C THR A 383 -41.71 25.71 -25.11
N PHE A 384 -40.80 26.15 -24.24
CA PHE A 384 -39.39 26.34 -24.60
C PHE A 384 -38.76 25.06 -25.21
N GLN A 385 -39.25 23.89 -24.80
CA GLN A 385 -38.86 22.59 -25.32
C GLN A 385 -39.29 22.36 -26.78
N ASP A 386 -40.44 22.88 -27.20
CA ASP A 386 -40.92 22.80 -28.60
C ASP A 386 -40.03 23.64 -29.52
N VAL A 387 -39.60 24.82 -29.06
CA VAL A 387 -38.68 25.71 -29.77
C VAL A 387 -37.31 25.05 -29.93
N VAL A 388 -36.81 24.38 -28.88
CA VAL A 388 -35.55 23.61 -28.93
C VAL A 388 -35.66 22.40 -29.87
N MET A 389 -36.79 21.68 -29.85
CA MET A 389 -37.04 20.57 -30.77
C MET A 389 -37.09 21.04 -32.23
N ALA A 390 -37.88 22.08 -32.53
CA ALA A 390 -37.99 22.65 -33.88
C ALA A 390 -36.63 23.14 -34.41
N ALA A 391 -35.81 23.79 -33.57
CA ALA A 391 -34.46 24.19 -33.93
C ALA A 391 -33.52 23.00 -34.17
N SER A 392 -33.75 21.87 -33.50
CA SER A 392 -32.98 20.63 -33.70
C SER A 392 -33.37 19.88 -34.97
N ASP A 393 -34.64 19.87 -35.31
CA ASP A 393 -35.16 19.23 -36.52
C ASP A 393 -34.84 20.06 -37.77
N ASP A 394 -34.88 21.40 -37.68
CA ASP A 394 -34.38 22.32 -38.72
C ASP A 394 -32.85 22.17 -38.93
N ALA A 395 -32.06 21.93 -37.87
CA ALA A 395 -30.63 21.64 -38.01
C ALA A 395 -30.37 20.30 -38.74
N MET A 396 -31.15 19.26 -38.40
CA MET A 396 -31.08 17.96 -39.06
C MET A 396 -31.55 18.03 -40.52
N HIS A 397 -32.67 18.71 -40.78
CA HIS A 397 -33.22 18.90 -42.12
C HIS A 397 -32.25 19.66 -43.02
N ALA A 398 -31.57 20.69 -42.51
CA ALA A 398 -30.50 21.39 -43.24
C ALA A 398 -29.33 20.47 -43.58
N PHE A 399 -28.88 19.61 -42.64
CA PHE A 399 -27.82 18.62 -42.91
C PHE A 399 -28.22 17.63 -44.02
N VAL A 400 -29.42 17.04 -43.93
CA VAL A 400 -29.93 16.08 -44.91
C VAL A 400 -30.12 16.73 -46.29
N THR A 401 -30.73 17.93 -46.33
CA THR A 401 -30.96 18.66 -47.59
C THR A 401 -29.65 18.94 -48.34
N ARG A 402 -28.60 19.35 -47.61
CA ARG A 402 -27.28 19.68 -48.17
C ARG A 402 -26.39 18.45 -48.46
N THR A 403 -26.87 17.23 -48.21
CA THR A 403 -26.14 15.98 -48.49
C THR A 403 -26.92 14.98 -49.36
N ARG A 404 -28.22 15.21 -49.59
CA ARG A 404 -29.11 14.36 -50.40
C ARG A 404 -28.64 14.16 -51.84
N HIS A 405 -27.85 15.08 -52.42
CA HIS A 405 -27.24 14.89 -53.75
C HIS A 405 -26.27 13.70 -53.83
N LEU A 406 -25.78 13.20 -52.69
CA LEU A 406 -24.92 12.02 -52.62
C LEU A 406 -25.71 10.70 -52.56
N PHE A 407 -27.02 10.71 -52.27
CA PHE A 407 -27.77 9.48 -52.00
C PHE A 407 -27.87 8.57 -53.23
N GLU A 408 -28.02 9.15 -54.43
CA GLU A 408 -28.03 8.38 -55.68
C GLU A 408 -26.64 7.81 -56.02
N LEU A 409 -25.55 8.52 -55.67
CA LEU A 409 -24.19 7.99 -55.79
C LEU A 409 -23.98 6.78 -54.85
N PHE A 410 -24.46 6.88 -53.61
CA PHE A 410 -24.44 5.79 -52.64
C PHE A 410 -25.27 4.59 -53.13
N ARG A 411 -26.46 4.83 -53.68
CA ARG A 411 -27.35 3.79 -54.23
C ARG A 411 -26.70 3.04 -55.38
N LEU A 412 -26.26 3.76 -56.42
CA LEU A 412 -25.62 3.19 -57.61
C LEU A 412 -24.34 2.42 -57.26
N HIS A 413 -23.54 2.91 -56.31
CA HIS A 413 -22.35 2.19 -55.91
C HIS A 413 -22.63 0.98 -55.02
N ALA A 414 -23.58 1.06 -54.07
CA ALA A 414 -23.99 -0.09 -53.27
C ALA A 414 -24.52 -1.22 -54.16
N GLU A 415 -25.43 -0.91 -55.08
CA GLU A 415 -26.00 -1.87 -56.04
C GLU A 415 -24.94 -2.50 -56.95
N SER A 416 -23.87 -1.77 -57.31
CA SER A 416 -22.74 -2.30 -58.09
C SER A 416 -21.90 -3.35 -57.36
N VAL A 417 -22.03 -3.46 -56.03
CA VAL A 417 -21.31 -4.43 -55.18
C VAL A 417 -22.25 -5.51 -54.64
N ARG A 418 -23.44 -5.13 -54.15
CA ARG A 418 -24.47 -6.02 -53.61
C ARG A 418 -25.86 -5.39 -53.78
N PRO A 419 -26.85 -6.09 -54.37
CA PRO A 419 -28.22 -5.59 -54.44
C PRO A 419 -28.79 -5.27 -53.07
N LEU A 420 -29.27 -4.03 -52.85
CA LEU A 420 -29.74 -3.57 -51.53
C LEU A 420 -30.86 -4.45 -50.96
N ILE A 421 -31.77 -4.94 -51.81
CA ILE A 421 -32.85 -5.87 -51.43
C ILE A 421 -32.36 -7.23 -50.87
N SER A 422 -31.07 -7.56 -51.03
CA SER A 422 -30.45 -8.75 -50.43
C SER A 422 -29.85 -8.51 -49.04
N SER A 423 -29.85 -7.26 -48.55
CA SER A 423 -29.27 -6.89 -47.26
C SER A 423 -30.32 -6.95 -46.14
N THR A 424 -29.94 -7.55 -45.02
CA THR A 424 -30.78 -7.60 -43.82
C THR A 424 -30.79 -6.25 -43.08
N PRO A 425 -31.85 -5.91 -42.32
CA PRO A 425 -31.87 -4.70 -41.50
C PRO A 425 -30.69 -4.60 -40.52
N HIS A 426 -30.28 -5.72 -39.93
CA HIS A 426 -29.10 -5.82 -39.06
C HIS A 426 -27.79 -5.44 -39.80
N GLU A 427 -27.57 -5.92 -41.03
CA GLU A 427 -26.40 -5.53 -41.84
C GLU A 427 -26.41 -4.03 -42.19
N LEU A 428 -27.59 -3.48 -42.54
CA LEU A 428 -27.75 -2.05 -42.85
C LEU A 428 -27.45 -1.17 -41.63
N ALA A 429 -27.99 -1.51 -40.46
CA ALA A 429 -27.72 -0.80 -39.21
C ALA A 429 -26.23 -0.88 -38.80
N ARG A 430 -25.60 -2.05 -38.97
CA ARG A 430 -24.18 -2.23 -38.68
C ARG A 430 -23.28 -1.42 -39.62
N ALA A 431 -23.60 -1.36 -40.92
CA ALA A 431 -22.91 -0.52 -41.89
C ALA A 431 -23.15 0.98 -41.67
N ALA A 432 -24.38 1.38 -41.33
CA ALA A 432 -24.73 2.76 -41.02
C ALA A 432 -23.96 3.29 -39.81
N LEU A 433 -23.86 2.48 -38.76
CA LEU A 433 -23.17 2.84 -37.53
C LEU A 433 -21.64 2.92 -37.71
N TRP A 434 -21.06 2.04 -38.54
CA TRP A 434 -19.67 2.14 -39.01
C TRP A 434 -19.42 3.50 -39.68
N TRP A 435 -20.22 3.88 -40.68
CA TRP A 435 -20.03 5.13 -41.41
C TRP A 435 -20.27 6.37 -40.55
N PHE A 436 -21.26 6.34 -39.65
CA PHE A 436 -21.47 7.40 -38.67
C PHE A 436 -20.27 7.59 -37.73
N LEU A 437 -19.65 6.52 -37.24
CA LEU A 437 -18.45 6.62 -36.41
C LEU A 437 -17.23 7.11 -37.21
N THR A 438 -17.04 6.60 -38.42
CA THR A 438 -15.97 7.05 -39.34
C THR A 438 -16.09 8.55 -39.63
N GLY A 439 -17.26 9.01 -40.06
CA GLY A 439 -17.52 10.42 -40.35
C GLY A 439 -17.41 11.31 -39.11
N ARG A 440 -17.93 10.88 -37.95
CA ARG A 440 -17.81 11.63 -36.68
C ARG A 440 -16.35 11.81 -36.25
N SER A 441 -15.52 10.76 -36.33
CA SER A 441 -14.11 10.83 -35.95
C SER A 441 -13.24 11.55 -37.00
N ALA A 442 -13.54 11.43 -38.29
CA ALA A 442 -12.89 12.23 -39.33
C ALA A 442 -13.19 13.74 -39.15
N LEU A 443 -14.45 14.09 -38.85
CA LEU A 443 -14.87 15.46 -38.56
C LEU A 443 -14.20 16.02 -37.29
N GLU A 444 -14.07 15.21 -36.23
CA GLU A 444 -13.36 15.56 -35.00
C GLU A 444 -11.89 15.96 -35.27
N VAL A 445 -11.18 15.18 -36.10
CA VAL A 445 -9.80 15.48 -36.50
C VAL A 445 -9.76 16.76 -37.34
N ALA A 446 -10.58 16.86 -38.39
CA ALA A 446 -10.58 18.01 -39.30
C ALA A 446 -11.04 19.34 -38.66
N ILE A 447 -11.69 19.32 -37.50
CA ILE A 447 -12.01 20.51 -36.70
C ILE A 447 -10.87 20.89 -35.74
N ARG A 448 -10.12 19.90 -35.22
CA ARG A 448 -8.97 20.15 -34.34
C ARG A 448 -7.74 20.59 -35.10
N ASP A 449 -7.52 20.06 -36.29
CA ASP A 449 -6.48 20.51 -37.20
C ASP A 449 -6.72 21.97 -37.58
N ARG A 450 -5.79 22.83 -37.15
CA ARG A 450 -5.74 24.24 -37.55
C ARG A 450 -4.74 24.36 -38.69
N PRO A 451 -5.18 24.29 -39.96
CA PRO A 451 -4.28 24.46 -41.09
C PRO A 451 -3.65 25.87 -41.05
N ASN A 452 -2.40 25.96 -41.49
CA ASN A 452 -1.58 27.17 -41.46
C ASN A 452 -0.98 27.53 -42.84
N THR A 453 -1.40 26.80 -43.87
CA THR A 453 -0.94 26.89 -45.26
C THR A 453 -2.09 26.47 -46.19
N PRO A 454 -2.23 27.06 -47.38
CA PRO A 454 -3.39 26.82 -48.26
C PRO A 454 -3.50 25.37 -48.76
N ASP A 455 -2.39 24.62 -48.79
CA ASP A 455 -2.41 23.18 -49.10
C ASP A 455 -2.95 22.32 -47.95
N LEU A 456 -2.76 22.74 -46.70
CA LEU A 456 -3.39 22.09 -45.55
C LEU A 456 -4.86 22.51 -45.41
N GLU A 457 -5.21 23.76 -45.75
CA GLU A 457 -6.61 24.23 -45.78
C GLU A 457 -7.43 23.39 -46.76
N ARG A 458 -6.99 23.27 -48.03
CA ARG A 458 -7.65 22.45 -49.05
C ARG A 458 -7.81 20.98 -48.66
N ARG A 459 -6.78 20.39 -48.02
CA ARG A 459 -6.84 18.99 -47.52
C ARG A 459 -7.83 18.84 -46.37
N ASN A 460 -7.90 19.83 -45.49
CA ASN A 460 -8.82 19.87 -44.35
C ASN A 460 -10.29 20.05 -44.82
N GLU A 461 -10.51 20.84 -45.88
CA GLU A 461 -11.82 20.95 -46.56
C GLU A 461 -12.24 19.63 -47.21
N MET A 462 -11.34 18.95 -47.94
CA MET A 462 -11.60 17.61 -48.49
C MET A 462 -11.92 16.59 -47.39
N ALA A 463 -11.21 16.62 -46.26
CA ALA A 463 -11.48 15.76 -45.11
C ALA A 463 -12.85 16.05 -44.47
N LYS A 464 -13.28 17.32 -44.40
CA LYS A 464 -14.63 17.70 -43.96
C LYS A 464 -15.71 17.21 -44.92
N GLN A 465 -15.51 17.38 -46.23
CA GLN A 465 -16.41 16.89 -47.27
C GLN A 465 -16.60 15.36 -47.19
N GLN A 466 -15.50 14.61 -47.04
CA GLN A 466 -15.54 13.17 -46.81
C GLN A 466 -16.32 12.83 -45.53
N ALA A 467 -16.02 13.50 -44.41
CA ALA A 467 -16.70 13.27 -43.15
C ALA A 467 -18.21 13.56 -43.20
N TYR A 468 -18.63 14.58 -43.95
CA TYR A 468 -20.05 14.85 -44.21
C TYR A 468 -20.69 13.75 -45.05
N ALA A 469 -19.99 13.23 -46.06
CA ALA A 469 -20.46 12.10 -46.87
C ALA A 469 -20.63 10.84 -46.02
N ASP A 470 -19.68 10.51 -45.15
CA ASP A 470 -19.76 9.33 -44.28
C ASP A 470 -20.88 9.43 -43.23
N LEU A 471 -21.11 10.62 -42.66
CA LEU A 471 -22.29 10.87 -41.82
C LEU A 471 -23.60 10.72 -42.63
N ALA A 472 -23.60 11.12 -43.90
CA ALA A 472 -24.74 10.99 -44.80
C ALA A 472 -25.01 9.54 -45.23
N LYS A 473 -23.98 8.71 -45.46
CA LYS A 473 -24.11 7.25 -45.66
C LYS A 473 -24.88 6.60 -44.50
N GLY A 474 -24.53 6.99 -43.26
CA GLY A 474 -25.18 6.49 -42.04
C GLY A 474 -26.67 6.87 -41.93
N TYR A 475 -27.05 8.07 -42.36
CA TYR A 475 -28.46 8.48 -42.44
C TYR A 475 -29.22 7.74 -43.54
N TRP A 476 -28.69 7.74 -44.77
CA TRP A 476 -29.31 7.16 -45.96
C TRP A 476 -29.63 5.66 -45.79
N LEU A 477 -28.70 4.89 -45.20
CA LEU A 477 -28.90 3.46 -44.92
C LEU A 477 -30.05 3.15 -43.96
N LEU A 478 -30.45 4.10 -43.09
CA LEU A 478 -31.43 3.90 -42.01
C LEU A 478 -32.78 4.57 -42.25
N GLU A 479 -32.81 5.75 -42.86
CA GLU A 479 -34.06 6.52 -43.05
C GLU A 479 -34.63 6.43 -44.47
N GLU A 480 -33.82 6.06 -45.48
CA GLU A 480 -34.26 5.94 -46.87
C GLU A 480 -34.25 4.44 -47.27
N VAL A 481 -33.11 3.75 -47.15
CA VAL A 481 -32.92 2.36 -47.64
C VAL A 481 -33.63 1.29 -46.79
N MET A 482 -33.56 1.39 -45.46
CA MET A 482 -34.16 0.38 -44.56
C MET A 482 -35.70 0.35 -44.60
N PRO A 483 -36.42 1.49 -44.64
CA PRO A 483 -37.87 1.51 -44.85
C PRO A 483 -38.30 0.88 -46.19
N ASP A 484 -37.57 1.16 -47.27
CA ASP A 484 -37.86 0.59 -48.60
C ASP A 484 -37.75 -0.94 -48.61
N ILE A 485 -36.68 -1.49 -48.03
CA ILE A 485 -36.43 -2.95 -47.98
C ILE A 485 -37.45 -3.66 -47.08
N THR A 486 -37.78 -3.08 -45.92
CA THR A 486 -38.73 -3.69 -44.97
C THR A 486 -40.15 -3.66 -45.52
N THR A 487 -40.55 -2.55 -46.15
CA THR A 487 -41.84 -2.42 -46.86
C THR A 487 -41.94 -3.37 -48.05
N SER A 488 -40.89 -3.50 -48.85
CA SER A 488 -40.86 -4.36 -50.05
C SER A 488 -40.76 -5.85 -49.72
N GLY A 489 -40.00 -6.22 -48.67
CA GLY A 489 -39.66 -7.60 -48.34
C GLY A 489 -40.53 -8.28 -47.28
N ARG A 490 -41.42 -7.55 -46.59
CA ARG A 490 -42.14 -8.02 -45.39
C ARG A 490 -41.23 -8.52 -44.26
N ILE A 491 -40.01 -8.02 -44.18
CA ILE A 491 -39.05 -8.37 -43.12
C ILE A 491 -39.37 -7.53 -41.89
N GLN A 492 -39.57 -8.17 -40.73
CA GLN A 492 -39.71 -7.45 -39.45
C GLN A 492 -38.35 -6.92 -39.00
N ILE A 493 -38.33 -5.66 -38.55
CA ILE A 493 -37.17 -5.05 -37.87
C ILE A 493 -37.12 -5.62 -36.45
N ASP A 494 -35.95 -6.04 -36.00
CA ASP A 494 -35.75 -6.45 -34.60
C ASP A 494 -35.53 -5.24 -33.67
N ASN A 495 -35.81 -5.44 -32.37
CA ASN A 495 -35.70 -4.38 -31.37
C ASN A 495 -34.26 -3.82 -31.24
N GLU A 496 -33.24 -4.56 -31.69
CA GLU A 496 -31.85 -4.13 -31.66
C GLU A 496 -31.54 -3.15 -32.81
N THR A 497 -31.95 -3.50 -34.02
CA THR A 497 -31.83 -2.66 -35.23
C THR A 497 -32.56 -1.34 -35.05
N GLU A 498 -33.80 -1.36 -34.51
CA GLU A 498 -34.55 -0.12 -34.25
C GLU A 498 -33.90 0.73 -33.13
N ASN A 499 -33.28 0.10 -32.12
CA ASN A 499 -32.51 0.80 -31.10
C ASN A 499 -31.21 1.44 -31.68
N VAL A 500 -30.52 0.76 -32.59
CA VAL A 500 -29.39 1.34 -33.35
C VAL A 500 -29.87 2.53 -34.17
N ARG A 501 -30.99 2.39 -34.88
CA ARG A 501 -31.60 3.46 -35.69
C ARG A 501 -31.92 4.70 -34.83
N ALA A 502 -32.69 4.52 -33.76
CA ALA A 502 -33.04 5.60 -32.83
C ALA A 502 -31.80 6.26 -32.21
N THR A 503 -30.80 5.46 -31.81
CA THR A 503 -29.53 5.97 -31.24
C THR A 503 -28.75 6.80 -32.25
N LEU A 504 -28.55 6.29 -33.47
CA LEU A 504 -27.79 6.98 -34.53
C LEU A 504 -28.48 8.29 -34.92
N ILE A 505 -29.78 8.29 -35.18
CA ILE A 505 -30.53 9.49 -35.57
C ILE A 505 -30.58 10.52 -34.43
N SER A 506 -30.69 10.09 -33.17
CA SER A 506 -30.57 10.96 -32.01
C SER A 506 -29.19 11.63 -31.93
N SER A 507 -28.12 10.85 -32.13
CA SER A 507 -26.73 11.36 -32.11
C SER A 507 -26.38 12.24 -33.30
N LEU A 508 -26.88 11.92 -34.51
CA LEU A 508 -26.69 12.73 -35.71
C LEU A 508 -27.47 14.05 -35.63
N ARG A 509 -28.68 14.07 -35.05
CA ARG A 509 -29.43 15.31 -34.77
C ARG A 509 -28.69 16.21 -33.79
N LYS A 510 -28.17 15.66 -32.69
CA LYS A 510 -27.33 16.39 -31.72
C LYS A 510 -26.05 16.94 -32.38
N LEU A 511 -25.40 16.15 -33.25
CA LEU A 511 -24.24 16.57 -34.02
C LEU A 511 -24.58 17.71 -34.99
N ALA A 512 -25.67 17.60 -35.76
CA ALA A 512 -26.12 18.62 -36.71
C ALA A 512 -26.46 19.96 -36.03
N VAL A 513 -27.08 19.93 -34.83
CA VAL A 513 -27.25 21.13 -33.98
C VAL A 513 -25.91 21.75 -33.61
N SER A 514 -24.94 20.94 -33.19
CA SER A 514 -23.61 21.40 -32.81
C SER A 514 -22.82 21.96 -34.02
N MET A 515 -22.94 21.34 -35.20
CA MET A 515 -22.42 21.83 -36.49
C MET A 515 -23.03 23.19 -36.85
N LYS A 516 -24.35 23.34 -36.73
CA LYS A 516 -25.09 24.58 -37.04
C LYS A 516 -24.69 25.72 -36.11
N ARG A 517 -24.65 25.47 -34.79
CA ARG A 517 -24.24 26.46 -33.79
C ARG A 517 -22.82 27.00 -34.02
N ASN A 518 -21.92 26.16 -34.52
CA ASN A 518 -20.51 26.49 -34.72
C ASN A 518 -20.15 26.78 -36.20
N GLY A 519 -21.14 26.89 -37.10
CA GLY A 519 -20.93 27.33 -38.49
C GLY A 519 -20.25 26.33 -39.42
N PHE A 520 -20.24 25.02 -39.11
CA PHE A 520 -19.63 23.97 -39.95
C PHE A 520 -20.60 22.86 -40.37
N LEU A 521 -21.88 23.19 -40.57
CA LEU A 521 -22.75 22.36 -41.42
C LEU A 521 -22.12 22.18 -42.82
N PRO A 522 -22.52 21.14 -43.59
CA PRO A 522 -22.16 21.03 -45.00
C PRO A 522 -22.49 22.32 -45.78
N PRO A 523 -21.77 22.65 -46.86
CA PRO A 523 -22.06 23.82 -47.69
C PRO A 523 -23.45 23.72 -48.33
N GLU A 524 -24.04 24.85 -48.71
CA GLU A 524 -25.30 24.88 -49.47
C GLU A 524 -25.11 24.51 -50.95
N GLU A 525 -23.91 24.74 -51.48
CA GLU A 525 -23.49 24.27 -52.79
C GLU A 525 -23.05 22.79 -52.74
N ALA A 526 -23.50 22.00 -53.71
CA ALA A 526 -23.19 20.57 -53.80
C ALA A 526 -21.70 20.34 -54.10
N PHE A 527 -20.96 19.79 -53.14
CA PHE A 527 -19.54 19.46 -53.28
C PHE A 527 -19.31 18.20 -54.13
N LEU A 528 -18.14 18.13 -54.79
CA LEU A 528 -17.89 17.26 -55.96
C LEU A 528 -17.85 15.75 -55.62
N PRO A 529 -18.69 14.91 -56.28
CA PRO A 529 -18.66 13.46 -56.12
C PRO A 529 -17.34 12.75 -56.42
N GLN A 530 -16.45 13.36 -57.21
CA GLN A 530 -15.22 12.71 -57.69
C GLN A 530 -14.11 12.60 -56.63
N THR A 531 -14.17 13.42 -55.57
CA THR A 531 -13.17 13.46 -54.49
C THR A 531 -13.65 12.77 -53.21
N ILE A 532 -14.80 12.08 -53.26
CA ILE A 532 -15.46 11.43 -52.12
C ILE A 532 -15.31 9.91 -52.28
N ASP A 533 -14.95 9.21 -51.20
CA ASP A 533 -15.15 7.77 -51.13
C ASP A 533 -16.64 7.43 -51.12
N ARG A 534 -17.10 6.91 -52.25
CA ARG A 534 -18.45 6.40 -52.47
C ARG A 534 -18.72 5.03 -51.83
N SER A 535 -17.72 4.35 -51.27
CA SER A 535 -17.88 2.98 -50.73
C SER A 535 -18.95 2.90 -49.64
N ILE A 536 -19.74 1.83 -49.68
CA ILE A 536 -20.82 1.55 -48.71
C ILE A 536 -20.51 0.26 -47.95
N TRP A 537 -20.10 -0.77 -48.69
CA TRP A 537 -19.62 -2.03 -48.14
C TRP A 537 -18.09 -2.02 -48.12
N VAL A 538 -17.50 -2.22 -46.95
CA VAL A 538 -16.06 -2.44 -46.80
C VAL A 538 -15.72 -3.84 -47.32
N GLU A 539 -14.67 -3.94 -48.14
CA GLU A 539 -14.20 -5.22 -48.68
C GLU A 539 -13.54 -6.07 -47.57
N TYR A 540 -13.85 -7.36 -47.54
CA TYR A 540 -13.27 -8.32 -46.61
C TYR A 540 -12.97 -9.64 -47.34
N PRO A 541 -11.85 -10.32 -47.04
CA PRO A 541 -11.53 -11.62 -47.61
C PRO A 541 -12.57 -12.70 -47.19
N PRO A 542 -12.78 -13.73 -48.01
CA PRO A 542 -13.70 -14.81 -47.69
C PRO A 542 -13.18 -15.65 -46.50
N LEU A 543 -13.87 -15.57 -45.36
CA LEU A 543 -13.55 -16.33 -44.15
C LEU A 543 -14.48 -17.54 -43.96
N THR A 544 -13.90 -18.69 -43.61
CA THR A 544 -14.61 -19.91 -43.22
C THR A 544 -15.34 -19.74 -41.89
N GLN A 545 -16.34 -20.59 -41.63
CA GLN A 545 -17.21 -20.48 -40.44
C GLN A 545 -16.44 -20.68 -39.11
N ASP A 546 -15.40 -21.51 -39.11
CA ASP A 546 -14.56 -21.76 -37.94
C ASP A 546 -13.60 -20.59 -37.65
N ILE A 547 -13.05 -19.93 -38.68
CA ILE A 547 -12.30 -18.68 -38.55
C ILE A 547 -13.22 -17.55 -38.04
N LYS A 548 -14.47 -17.46 -38.53
CA LYS A 548 -15.46 -16.51 -38.00
C LYS A 548 -15.79 -16.78 -36.53
N ALA A 549 -15.97 -18.05 -36.13
CA ALA A 549 -16.21 -18.41 -34.74
C ALA A 549 -15.04 -18.02 -33.82
N LEU A 550 -13.80 -18.23 -34.29
CA LEU A 550 -12.57 -17.83 -33.62
C LEU A 550 -12.48 -16.30 -33.43
N LEU A 551 -12.74 -15.53 -34.49
CA LEU A 551 -12.76 -14.07 -34.48
C LEU A 551 -13.96 -13.45 -33.72
N CYS A 552 -14.95 -14.28 -33.37
CA CYS A 552 -16.07 -13.96 -32.47
C CYS A 552 -15.88 -14.51 -31.04
N GLY A 553 -14.65 -14.92 -30.66
CA GLY A 553 -14.32 -15.38 -29.30
C GLY A 553 -15.00 -16.69 -28.85
N SER A 554 -15.66 -17.41 -29.76
CA SER A 554 -16.48 -18.58 -29.41
C SER A 554 -15.61 -19.82 -29.18
N SER A 555 -15.45 -20.21 -27.93
CA SER A 555 -14.59 -21.34 -27.52
C SER A 555 -15.27 -22.72 -27.62
N SER A 556 -16.59 -22.78 -27.85
CA SER A 556 -17.33 -24.02 -28.09
C SER A 556 -17.10 -24.57 -29.51
N SER A 557 -17.18 -25.89 -29.66
CA SER A 557 -16.94 -26.56 -30.94
C SER A 557 -17.90 -26.10 -32.03
N ALA A 558 -17.37 -25.66 -33.17
CA ALA A 558 -18.11 -25.14 -34.34
C ALA A 558 -18.95 -26.20 -35.11
N LEU A 559 -19.35 -27.28 -34.44
CA LEU A 559 -20.12 -28.41 -34.98
C LEU A 559 -21.56 -28.46 -34.47
N SER A 560 -21.94 -27.60 -33.51
CA SER A 560 -23.23 -27.67 -32.80
C SER A 560 -24.07 -26.38 -32.80
N SER A 561 -24.03 -25.60 -33.90
CA SER A 561 -25.11 -24.67 -34.33
C SER A 561 -24.74 -24.03 -35.68
N PRO A 562 -25.67 -23.87 -36.63
CA PRO A 562 -25.45 -23.06 -37.84
C PRO A 562 -25.51 -21.54 -37.58
N GLN A 563 -26.01 -21.11 -36.42
CA GLN A 563 -26.08 -19.68 -36.05
C GLN A 563 -24.86 -19.28 -35.22
N THR A 564 -23.87 -18.67 -35.87
CA THR A 564 -22.70 -18.05 -35.22
C THR A 564 -23.10 -16.73 -34.57
N ILE A 565 -23.68 -16.78 -33.38
CA ILE A 565 -24.02 -15.59 -32.59
C ILE A 565 -22.85 -15.28 -31.65
N SER A 566 -22.00 -14.33 -32.08
CA SER A 566 -21.23 -13.52 -31.13
C SER A 566 -22.22 -12.92 -30.14
N GLY A 567 -22.00 -13.10 -28.84
CA GLY A 567 -22.84 -12.51 -27.78
C GLY A 567 -22.61 -11.01 -27.62
N MET A 568 -22.57 -10.25 -28.72
CA MET A 568 -22.39 -8.80 -28.79
C MET A 568 -23.55 -8.20 -29.60
N THR A 569 -24.16 -7.14 -29.09
CA THR A 569 -25.06 -6.30 -29.89
C THR A 569 -24.25 -5.40 -30.83
N ILE A 570 -24.89 -4.86 -31.87
CA ILE A 570 -24.33 -3.84 -32.77
C ILE A 570 -23.81 -2.63 -31.97
N LEU A 571 -24.53 -2.19 -30.93
CA LEU A 571 -24.13 -1.07 -30.06
C LEU A 571 -22.96 -1.42 -29.13
N GLU A 572 -22.75 -2.69 -28.76
CA GLU A 572 -21.54 -3.12 -28.07
C GLU A 572 -20.33 -3.22 -29.01
N CYS A 573 -20.54 -3.63 -30.28
CA CYS A 573 -19.50 -3.62 -31.30
C CYS A 573 -19.02 -2.19 -31.63
N PHE A 574 -19.96 -1.24 -31.68
CA PHE A 574 -19.74 0.13 -32.14
C PHE A 574 -20.35 1.16 -31.17
N PRO A 575 -19.81 1.30 -29.95
CA PRO A 575 -20.38 2.15 -28.90
C PRO A 575 -20.34 3.64 -29.28
N VAL A 576 -21.51 4.28 -29.41
CA VAL A 576 -21.62 5.69 -29.80
C VAL A 576 -21.05 6.65 -28.73
N GLY A 577 -21.21 6.30 -27.46
CA GLY A 577 -20.75 7.05 -26.30
C GLY A 577 -20.86 6.20 -25.03
N ASP A 578 -21.03 6.86 -23.89
CA ASP A 578 -21.41 6.15 -22.66
C ASP A 578 -22.82 5.56 -22.76
N SER A 579 -23.10 4.57 -21.91
CA SER A 579 -24.39 3.90 -21.81
C SER A 579 -24.69 3.52 -20.35
N ALA A 580 -25.93 3.10 -20.07
CA ALA A 580 -26.34 2.64 -18.74
C ALA A 580 -25.55 1.41 -18.23
N THR A 581 -24.87 0.68 -19.11
CA THR A 581 -24.13 -0.55 -18.78
C THR A 581 -22.61 -0.43 -18.97
N VAL A 582 -22.13 0.52 -19.77
CA VAL A 582 -20.72 0.62 -20.21
C VAL A 582 -20.28 2.08 -20.39
N PHE A 583 -19.09 2.44 -19.89
CA PHE A 583 -18.39 3.70 -20.22
C PHE A 583 -17.51 3.53 -21.45
N CYS A 584 -17.48 4.52 -22.34
CA CYS A 584 -16.66 4.53 -23.57
C CYS A 584 -15.58 5.62 -23.49
N PHE A 585 -14.31 5.22 -23.64
CA PHE A 585 -13.15 6.12 -23.49
C PHE A 585 -12.52 6.55 -24.82
N GLY A 586 -12.76 5.79 -25.89
CA GLY A 586 -12.22 6.11 -27.22
C GLY A 586 -12.51 5.03 -28.24
N ARG A 587 -12.43 5.40 -29.53
CA ARG A 587 -12.59 4.49 -30.67
C ARG A 587 -11.54 4.86 -31.71
N PHE A 588 -10.97 3.85 -32.36
CA PHE A 588 -9.94 4.03 -33.39
C PHE A 588 -10.21 3.08 -34.55
N LEU A 589 -10.09 3.57 -35.78
CA LEU A 589 -10.00 2.70 -36.94
C LEU A 589 -8.61 2.04 -36.93
N VAL A 590 -8.56 0.73 -37.14
CA VAL A 590 -7.33 -0.08 -37.07
C VAL A 590 -7.29 -1.11 -38.20
N ASP A 591 -6.08 -1.38 -38.69
CA ASP A 591 -5.84 -2.43 -39.68
C ASP A 591 -5.49 -3.73 -38.95
N VAL A 592 -6.35 -4.74 -39.07
CA VAL A 592 -6.17 -6.01 -38.39
C VAL A 592 -5.69 -7.07 -39.37
N PHE A 593 -4.70 -7.86 -38.97
CA PHE A 593 -4.10 -8.92 -39.78
C PHE A 593 -4.22 -10.26 -39.06
N LEU A 594 -5.05 -11.16 -39.60
CA LEU A 594 -5.08 -12.55 -39.13
C LEU A 594 -3.94 -13.34 -39.78
N MET A 595 -3.23 -14.11 -38.97
CA MET A 595 -2.06 -14.92 -39.35
C MET A 595 -2.15 -16.31 -38.70
N GLU A 596 -1.62 -17.34 -39.37
CA GLU A 596 -1.44 -18.68 -38.82
C GLU A 596 0.05 -18.87 -38.42
N GLN A 597 0.30 -19.46 -37.25
CA GLN A 597 1.66 -19.65 -36.73
C GLN A 597 2.49 -20.52 -37.68
N GLY A 598 3.62 -19.99 -38.16
CA GLY A 598 4.45 -20.63 -39.18
C GLY A 598 4.05 -20.34 -40.63
N ARG A 599 2.98 -19.58 -40.88
CA ARG A 599 2.59 -19.05 -42.20
C ARG A 599 2.40 -17.52 -42.18
N GLU A 600 3.28 -16.82 -41.48
CA GLU A 600 3.21 -15.36 -41.26
C GLU A 600 3.28 -14.49 -42.53
N SER A 601 3.58 -15.08 -43.70
CA SER A 601 3.46 -14.43 -45.01
C SER A 601 2.03 -14.40 -45.56
N GLN A 602 1.14 -15.27 -45.07
CA GLN A 602 -0.27 -15.36 -45.48
C GLN A 602 -1.15 -14.56 -44.50
N ARG A 603 -1.09 -13.22 -44.62
CA ARG A 603 -1.83 -12.29 -43.75
C ARG A 603 -3.16 -11.90 -44.38
N LEU A 604 -4.27 -12.15 -43.67
CA LEU A 604 -5.60 -11.69 -44.09
C LEU A 604 -5.89 -10.33 -43.45
N HIS A 605 -6.00 -9.29 -44.27
CA HIS A 605 -6.33 -7.93 -43.85
C HIS A 605 -7.84 -7.78 -43.58
N LEU A 606 -8.17 -7.12 -42.46
CA LEU A 606 -9.51 -7.00 -41.90
C LEU A 606 -9.68 -5.60 -41.28
N PRO A 607 -10.17 -4.58 -42.02
CA PRO A 607 -10.43 -3.25 -41.45
C PRO A 607 -11.45 -3.32 -40.30
N CYS A 608 -11.09 -2.83 -39.11
CA CYS A 608 -11.94 -2.88 -37.91
C CYS A 608 -11.94 -1.55 -37.15
N PHE A 609 -12.96 -1.31 -36.34
CA PHE A 609 -12.83 -0.39 -35.20
C PHE A 609 -12.30 -1.15 -33.99
N LEU A 610 -11.45 -0.49 -33.21
CA LEU A 610 -11.11 -0.85 -31.84
C LEU A 610 -11.69 0.21 -30.88
N SER A 611 -12.56 -0.21 -29.97
CA SER A 611 -13.15 0.64 -28.93
C SER A 611 -12.60 0.32 -27.54
N ILE A 612 -12.18 1.33 -26.78
CA ILE A 612 -11.82 1.21 -25.36
C ILE A 612 -13.06 1.44 -24.52
N VAL A 613 -13.49 0.43 -23.78
CA VAL A 613 -14.68 0.52 -22.92
C VAL A 613 -14.45 -0.09 -21.54
N ARG A 614 -15.30 0.25 -20.57
CA ARG A 614 -15.34 -0.37 -19.24
C ARG A 614 -16.79 -0.61 -18.80
N PRO A 615 -17.20 -1.86 -18.52
CA PRO A 615 -18.52 -2.14 -17.97
C PRO A 615 -18.74 -1.42 -16.63
N GLN A 616 -19.97 -0.98 -16.35
CA GLN A 616 -20.35 -0.46 -15.02
C GLN A 616 -20.50 -1.58 -13.96
N THR A 617 -20.36 -2.84 -14.38
CA THR A 617 -20.43 -4.06 -13.57
C THR A 617 -19.06 -4.63 -13.19
N GLN A 618 -17.97 -4.20 -13.83
CA GLN A 618 -16.62 -4.77 -13.66
C GLN A 618 -15.56 -3.64 -13.60
N PRO A 619 -14.51 -3.78 -12.78
CA PRO A 619 -13.52 -2.72 -12.59
C PRO A 619 -12.53 -2.59 -13.76
N ASP A 620 -12.33 -3.66 -14.54
CA ASP A 620 -11.36 -3.71 -15.64
C ASP A 620 -11.89 -3.12 -16.95
N ILE A 621 -11.02 -2.39 -17.66
CA ILE A 621 -11.27 -2.04 -19.06
C ILE A 621 -11.21 -3.28 -19.96
N LEU A 622 -11.85 -3.20 -21.12
CA LEU A 622 -11.74 -4.16 -22.21
C LEU A 622 -11.65 -3.44 -23.55
N PHE A 623 -11.00 -4.08 -24.52
CA PHE A 623 -11.01 -3.61 -25.91
C PHE A 623 -12.00 -4.44 -26.73
N VAL A 624 -12.86 -3.77 -27.50
CA VAL A 624 -13.72 -4.39 -28.50
C VAL A 624 -13.09 -4.18 -29.88
N VAL A 625 -12.87 -5.24 -30.64
CA VAL A 625 -12.45 -5.19 -32.06
C VAL A 625 -13.61 -5.68 -32.92
N ALA A 626 -14.11 -4.83 -33.83
CA ALA A 626 -15.31 -5.10 -34.60
C ALA A 626 -15.18 -4.70 -36.09
N SER A 627 -15.56 -5.61 -37.00
CA SER A 627 -15.64 -5.34 -38.45
C SER A 627 -17.05 -4.92 -38.88
N GLN A 628 -17.15 -4.16 -39.99
CA GLN A 628 -18.43 -3.69 -40.55
C GLN A 628 -19.36 -4.86 -40.87
N ASN A 629 -18.84 -5.89 -41.55
CA ASN A 629 -19.60 -7.09 -41.94
C ASN A 629 -19.86 -8.07 -40.78
N GLY A 630 -19.39 -7.79 -39.56
CA GLY A 630 -19.58 -8.65 -38.39
C GLY A 630 -18.76 -9.94 -38.36
N ALA A 631 -17.81 -10.13 -39.28
CA ALA A 631 -16.91 -11.28 -39.29
C ALA A 631 -15.80 -11.24 -38.23
N VAL A 632 -15.52 -10.06 -37.64
CA VAL A 632 -14.69 -9.87 -36.44
C VAL A 632 -15.54 -9.25 -35.34
N GLN A 633 -15.59 -9.89 -34.17
CA GLN A 633 -16.32 -9.43 -32.98
C GLN A 633 -15.61 -9.91 -31.71
N LEU A 634 -14.40 -9.39 -31.47
CA LEU A 634 -13.50 -9.89 -30.44
C LEU A 634 -13.48 -8.94 -29.23
N ARG A 635 -13.59 -9.49 -28.02
CA ARG A 635 -13.38 -8.77 -26.75
C ARG A 635 -12.05 -9.21 -26.12
N ILE A 636 -11.14 -8.28 -25.88
CA ILE A 636 -9.87 -8.51 -25.16
C ILE A 636 -10.03 -7.97 -23.74
N SER A 637 -9.84 -8.80 -22.71
CA SER A 637 -10.14 -8.43 -21.32
C SER A 637 -9.37 -9.26 -20.28
N GLY A 638 -9.60 -9.00 -18.98
CA GLY A 638 -9.13 -9.88 -17.90
C GLY A 638 -9.96 -11.16 -17.71
N ASN A 639 -11.07 -11.33 -18.44
CA ASN A 639 -12.08 -12.36 -18.16
C ASN A 639 -12.00 -13.54 -19.16
N LYS A 640 -11.60 -14.71 -18.63
CA LYS A 640 -11.37 -15.96 -19.41
C LYS A 640 -12.62 -16.45 -20.16
N ASN A 641 -13.82 -16.02 -19.78
CA ASN A 641 -15.08 -16.45 -20.36
C ASN A 641 -15.56 -15.58 -21.53
N VAL A 642 -14.83 -14.51 -21.87
CA VAL A 642 -15.32 -13.40 -22.72
C VAL A 642 -14.49 -13.23 -24.01
N GLY A 643 -13.25 -13.71 -24.02
CA GLY A 643 -12.34 -13.67 -25.17
C GLY A 643 -10.88 -13.81 -24.74
N PRO A 644 -9.90 -13.46 -25.60
CA PRO A 644 -8.47 -13.50 -25.27
C PRO A 644 -8.10 -12.64 -24.07
N LEU A 645 -7.07 -13.07 -23.35
CA LEU A 645 -6.60 -12.40 -22.14
C LEU A 645 -5.58 -11.30 -22.43
N TRP A 646 -5.37 -10.42 -21.46
CA TRP A 646 -4.20 -9.54 -21.44
C TRP A 646 -2.86 -10.31 -21.47
N GLU A 647 -2.84 -11.57 -21.02
CA GLU A 647 -1.72 -12.54 -21.14
C GLU A 647 -1.46 -13.01 -22.59
N ASP A 648 -2.44 -12.84 -23.48
CA ASP A 648 -2.35 -13.15 -24.91
C ASP A 648 -1.88 -11.95 -25.75
N VAL A 649 -1.78 -10.75 -25.16
CA VAL A 649 -1.40 -9.50 -25.85
C VAL A 649 0.10 -9.25 -25.79
N ARG A 650 0.72 -8.95 -26.93
CA ARG A 650 2.13 -8.53 -27.05
C ARG A 650 2.22 -7.16 -27.71
N TRP A 651 2.79 -6.19 -27.01
CA TRP A 651 2.85 -4.78 -27.42
C TRP A 651 4.18 -4.42 -28.10
N HIS A 652 4.14 -3.98 -29.36
CA HIS A 652 5.33 -3.61 -30.14
C HIS A 652 5.40 -2.08 -30.35
N PRO A 653 6.18 -1.35 -29.53
CA PRO A 653 6.19 0.12 -29.56
C PRO A 653 6.94 0.73 -30.75
N GLU A 654 7.76 -0.05 -31.45
CA GLU A 654 8.56 0.40 -32.61
C GLU A 654 7.70 0.45 -33.89
N THR A 655 6.79 -0.51 -34.05
CA THR A 655 5.88 -0.68 -35.20
C THR A 655 4.49 -0.09 -34.97
N TYR A 656 4.20 0.43 -33.76
CA TYR A 656 2.88 0.91 -33.33
C TYR A 656 1.76 -0.13 -33.50
N ASN A 657 2.07 -1.41 -33.27
CA ASN A 657 1.10 -2.50 -33.36
C ASN A 657 1.18 -3.41 -32.12
N PHE A 658 0.18 -4.27 -31.96
CA PHE A 658 0.20 -5.31 -30.94
C PHE A 658 -0.42 -6.60 -31.47
N ASP A 659 0.14 -7.74 -31.08
CA ASP A 659 -0.40 -9.05 -31.44
C ASP A 659 -1.31 -9.57 -30.33
N VAL A 660 -2.39 -10.25 -30.72
CA VAL A 660 -3.23 -11.05 -29.82
C VAL A 660 -3.11 -12.51 -30.22
N ARG A 661 -2.67 -13.37 -29.31
CA ARG A 661 -2.70 -14.83 -29.51
C ARG A 661 -4.15 -15.32 -29.50
N LEU A 662 -4.51 -16.17 -30.46
CA LEU A 662 -5.81 -16.82 -30.54
C LEU A 662 -5.66 -18.35 -30.38
N PRO A 663 -6.73 -19.08 -30.02
CA PRO A 663 -6.74 -20.53 -30.04
C PRO A 663 -6.30 -21.14 -31.39
N ARG A 664 -5.90 -22.41 -31.37
CA ARG A 664 -5.49 -23.21 -32.55
C ARG A 664 -4.25 -22.70 -33.31
N GLY A 665 -3.43 -21.84 -32.70
CA GLY A 665 -2.20 -21.34 -33.33
C GLY A 665 -2.41 -20.16 -34.28
N PHE A 666 -3.54 -19.46 -34.19
CA PHE A 666 -3.75 -18.21 -34.91
C PHE A 666 -3.22 -17.01 -34.10
N MET A 667 -2.91 -15.93 -34.80
CA MET A 667 -2.46 -14.66 -34.23
C MET A 667 -3.15 -13.50 -34.95
N LEU A 668 -3.50 -12.47 -34.19
CA LEU A 668 -4.18 -11.27 -34.69
C LEU A 668 -3.29 -10.05 -34.46
N GLY A 669 -2.58 -9.60 -35.49
CA GLY A 669 -1.77 -8.38 -35.43
C GLY A 669 -2.64 -7.14 -35.66
N VAL A 670 -2.71 -6.24 -34.68
CA VAL A 670 -3.52 -5.01 -34.74
C VAL A 670 -2.62 -3.81 -34.97
N GLN A 671 -2.62 -3.28 -36.20
CA GLN A 671 -1.83 -2.13 -36.62
C GLN A 671 -2.59 -0.82 -36.34
N CYS A 672 -1.94 0.09 -35.62
CA CYS A 672 -2.53 1.35 -35.16
C CYS A 672 -1.75 2.56 -35.69
N THR A 673 -2.39 3.74 -35.66
CA THR A 673 -1.64 5.01 -35.74
C THR A 673 -0.82 5.22 -34.46
N GLN A 674 0.27 5.99 -34.54
CA GLN A 674 1.12 6.31 -33.37
C GLN A 674 0.32 6.91 -32.20
N GLN A 675 -0.67 7.76 -32.48
CA GLN A 675 -1.55 8.35 -31.46
C GLN A 675 -2.46 7.29 -30.84
N SER A 676 -3.18 6.52 -31.67
CA SER A 676 -4.07 5.44 -31.22
C SER A 676 -3.32 4.42 -30.35
N TYR A 677 -2.16 3.96 -30.80
CA TYR A 677 -1.30 3.02 -30.06
C TYR A 677 -0.89 3.59 -28.69
N THR A 678 -0.45 4.85 -28.66
CA THR A 678 -0.05 5.52 -27.40
C THR A 678 -1.22 5.62 -26.42
N THR A 679 -2.42 5.97 -26.87
CA THR A 679 -3.62 6.04 -26.02
C THR A 679 -4.06 4.66 -25.55
N LEU A 680 -4.11 3.66 -26.44
CA LEU A 680 -4.47 2.28 -26.09
C LEU A 680 -3.56 1.70 -25.02
N ARG A 681 -2.25 1.80 -25.25
CA ARG A 681 -1.23 1.27 -24.33
C ARG A 681 -1.27 1.97 -22.98
N SER A 682 -1.33 3.31 -22.96
CA SER A 682 -1.36 4.07 -21.70
C SER A 682 -2.64 3.85 -20.89
N MET A 683 -3.80 3.64 -21.52
CA MET A 683 -5.03 3.26 -20.83
C MET A 683 -4.93 1.88 -20.18
N TYR A 684 -4.36 0.90 -20.90
CA TYR A 684 -4.11 -0.44 -20.36
C TYR A 684 -3.10 -0.42 -19.21
N GLU A 685 -1.91 0.16 -19.41
CA GLU A 685 -0.86 0.27 -18.39
C GLU A 685 -1.34 1.02 -17.14
N PHE A 686 -2.12 2.09 -17.30
CA PHE A 686 -2.74 2.81 -16.18
C PHE A 686 -3.78 1.97 -15.44
N SER A 687 -4.69 1.29 -16.16
CA SER A 687 -5.71 0.45 -15.54
C SER A 687 -5.12 -0.72 -14.75
N ALA A 688 -4.14 -1.42 -15.36
CA ALA A 688 -3.42 -2.50 -14.70
C ALA A 688 -2.65 -1.99 -13.47
N LYS A 689 -1.99 -0.83 -13.55
CA LYS A 689 -1.24 -0.24 -12.43
C LYS A 689 -2.16 0.19 -11.28
N VAL A 690 -3.33 0.75 -11.55
CA VAL A 690 -4.31 1.10 -10.50
C VAL A 690 -4.80 -0.16 -9.79
N HIS A 691 -5.25 -1.17 -10.53
CA HIS A 691 -5.80 -2.40 -9.95
C HIS A 691 -4.75 -3.29 -9.26
N SER A 692 -3.51 -3.30 -9.75
CA SER A 692 -2.40 -4.00 -9.09
C SER A 692 -2.16 -3.52 -7.64
N SER A 693 -2.61 -2.30 -7.30
CA SER A 693 -2.50 -1.77 -5.94
C SER A 693 -3.52 -2.35 -4.94
N LEU A 694 -4.58 -3.03 -5.41
CA LEU A 694 -5.50 -3.80 -4.56
C LEU A 694 -4.98 -5.21 -4.21
N TYR A 695 -3.72 -5.51 -4.53
CA TYR A 695 -3.04 -6.77 -4.22
C TYR A 695 -1.82 -6.52 -3.30
N PRO A 696 -1.39 -7.52 -2.50
CA PRO A 696 -0.24 -7.39 -1.61
C PRO A 696 1.09 -7.38 -2.38
N ARG A 697 2.07 -6.68 -1.83
CA ARG A 697 3.49 -6.73 -2.24
C ARG A 697 4.23 -7.88 -1.54
N GLN A 698 5.51 -8.04 -1.84
CA GLN A 698 6.37 -9.10 -1.29
C GLN A 698 6.50 -9.07 0.25
N ASP A 699 6.42 -7.88 0.85
CA ASP A 699 6.52 -7.62 2.28
C ASP A 699 5.16 -7.39 2.94
N GLU A 700 4.05 -7.76 2.30
CA GLU A 700 2.69 -7.40 2.71
C GLU A 700 1.73 -8.60 2.81
N THR A 701 0.81 -8.52 3.76
CA THR A 701 -0.32 -9.46 3.88
C THR A 701 -1.63 -8.69 3.88
N CYS A 702 -2.65 -9.15 3.14
CA CYS A 702 -3.95 -8.48 3.09
C CYS A 702 -4.81 -8.90 4.29
N THR A 703 -5.08 -7.96 5.20
CA THR A 703 -5.79 -8.24 6.47
C THR A 703 -7.27 -7.83 6.42
N PHE A 704 -7.66 -6.93 5.52
CA PHE A 704 -9.03 -6.51 5.29
C PHE A 704 -9.24 -6.04 3.84
N ARG A 705 -10.38 -6.41 3.23
CA ARG A 705 -10.87 -5.87 1.96
C ARG A 705 -12.39 -5.74 2.03
N SER A 706 -12.93 -4.62 1.53
CA SER A 706 -14.38 -4.36 1.48
C SER A 706 -14.71 -3.33 0.38
N THR A 707 -16.00 -3.04 0.16
CA THR A 707 -16.52 -2.02 -0.75
C THR A 707 -17.20 -0.91 0.05
N LEU A 708 -16.66 0.30 -0.02
CA LEU A 708 -17.17 1.47 0.69
C LEU A 708 -18.44 2.01 0.03
N ARG A 709 -19.45 2.36 0.83
CA ARG A 709 -20.65 3.09 0.36
C ARG A 709 -20.26 4.44 -0.26
N SER A 710 -19.28 5.11 0.34
CA SER A 710 -18.72 6.37 -0.12
C SER A 710 -17.28 6.52 0.36
N PHE A 711 -16.44 7.14 -0.45
CA PHE A 711 -15.07 7.50 -0.11
C PHE A 711 -14.77 8.94 -0.54
N GLN A 712 -14.07 9.67 0.33
CA GLN A 712 -13.58 11.02 0.07
C GLN A 712 -12.08 11.10 0.37
N TYR A 713 -11.35 11.78 -0.50
CA TYR A 713 -9.91 11.96 -0.43
C TYR A 713 -9.58 13.44 -0.50
N PHE A 714 -8.93 13.96 0.55
CA PHE A 714 -8.53 15.35 0.68
C PHE A 714 -7.00 15.41 0.74
N ASP A 715 -6.38 16.12 -0.21
CA ASP A 715 -4.93 16.32 -0.30
C ASP A 715 -4.52 17.78 -0.07
N ASN A 716 -3.25 17.98 0.27
CA ASN A 716 -2.62 19.28 0.48
C ASN A 716 -2.17 19.99 -0.81
N ASP A 717 -2.24 19.34 -1.96
CA ASP A 717 -1.92 19.91 -3.27
C ASP A 717 -3.21 20.21 -4.05
N PRO A 718 -3.60 21.49 -4.20
CA PRO A 718 -4.80 21.85 -4.97
C PRO A 718 -4.79 21.38 -6.42
N GLN A 719 -3.60 21.18 -7.01
CA GLN A 719 -3.39 20.74 -8.39
C GLN A 719 -3.33 19.22 -8.55
N ALA A 720 -3.23 18.46 -7.44
CA ALA A 720 -3.27 17.02 -7.50
C ALA A 720 -4.64 16.53 -8.01
N ARG A 721 -4.59 15.57 -8.94
CA ARG A 721 -5.73 14.85 -9.52
C ARG A 721 -5.60 13.34 -9.28
N GLN A 722 -5.16 12.95 -8.08
CA GLN A 722 -5.00 11.53 -7.72
C GLN A 722 -6.35 10.81 -7.52
N PHE A 723 -7.37 11.57 -7.11
CA PHE A 723 -8.72 11.06 -6.84
C PHE A 723 -9.77 12.17 -7.06
N PRO A 724 -11.04 11.84 -7.38
CA PRO A 724 -12.13 12.79 -7.35
C PRO A 724 -12.30 13.49 -6.00
N LYS A 725 -12.49 14.81 -5.99
CA LYS A 725 -12.66 15.63 -4.76
C LYS A 725 -14.10 15.60 -4.19
N GLU A 726 -14.93 14.68 -4.68
CA GLU A 726 -16.33 14.50 -4.29
C GLU A 726 -16.57 13.10 -3.71
N PRO A 727 -17.59 12.92 -2.84
CA PRO A 727 -17.95 11.61 -2.30
C PRO A 727 -18.22 10.59 -3.41
N THR A 728 -17.31 9.63 -3.56
CA THR A 728 -17.31 8.65 -4.65
C THR A 728 -17.80 7.30 -4.15
N PRO A 729 -18.88 6.72 -4.73
CA PRO A 729 -19.52 5.53 -4.18
C PRO A 729 -18.94 4.21 -4.72
N ASN A 730 -19.12 3.14 -3.95
CA ASN A 730 -18.74 1.76 -4.29
C ASN A 730 -17.23 1.56 -4.54
N CYS A 731 -16.37 2.35 -3.90
CA CYS A 731 -14.92 2.22 -4.01
C CYS A 731 -14.44 0.94 -3.30
N GLU A 732 -13.55 0.18 -3.93
CA GLU A 732 -12.88 -0.94 -3.26
C GLU A 732 -11.77 -0.44 -2.36
N VAL A 733 -11.73 -0.92 -1.12
CA VAL A 733 -10.67 -0.65 -0.13
C VAL A 733 -9.97 -1.95 0.26
N ALA A 734 -8.64 -1.91 0.37
CA ALA A 734 -7.83 -2.97 0.93
C ALA A 734 -6.81 -2.43 1.94
N LEU A 735 -6.67 -3.13 3.07
CA LEU A 735 -5.67 -2.91 4.10
C LEU A 735 -4.61 -4.02 3.99
N PHE A 736 -3.35 -3.62 3.95
CA PHE A 736 -2.20 -4.52 3.93
C PHE A 736 -1.34 -4.26 5.17
N GLU A 737 -1.08 -5.27 5.97
CA GLU A 737 -0.07 -5.22 7.02
C GLU A 737 1.31 -5.47 6.39
N ARG A 738 2.27 -4.58 6.65
CA ARG A 738 3.66 -4.76 6.24
C ARG A 738 4.40 -5.56 7.29
N VAL A 739 5.12 -6.58 6.85
CA VAL A 739 5.71 -7.62 7.71
C VAL A 739 7.16 -7.88 7.29
N LEU A 740 8.10 -7.65 8.20
CA LEU A 740 9.48 -8.10 8.05
C LEU A 740 9.64 -9.47 8.72
N ARG A 741 10.22 -10.44 8.00
CA ARG A 741 10.69 -11.69 8.58
C ARG A 741 12.21 -11.63 8.71
N GLU A 742 12.73 -11.91 9.90
CA GLU A 742 14.15 -11.89 10.21
C GLU A 742 14.60 -13.27 10.71
N GLY A 743 15.63 -13.84 10.10
CA GLY A 743 16.19 -15.12 10.54
C GLY A 743 17.22 -14.92 11.65
N ALA A 744 16.84 -15.18 12.90
CA ALA A 744 17.77 -15.18 14.03
C ALA A 744 18.28 -16.59 14.33
N ALA A 745 19.40 -16.70 15.05
CA ALA A 745 19.96 -18.00 15.47
C ALA A 745 19.03 -18.79 16.43
N THR A 746 18.09 -18.09 17.07
CA THR A 746 17.05 -18.65 17.95
C THR A 746 15.77 -19.05 17.21
N GLY A 747 15.64 -18.71 15.92
CA GLY A 747 14.46 -18.97 15.09
C GLY A 747 14.12 -17.79 14.17
N PRO A 748 13.21 -17.98 13.19
CA PRO A 748 12.63 -16.87 12.45
C PRO A 748 11.73 -16.02 13.36
N ARG A 749 11.86 -14.69 13.31
CA ARG A 749 10.99 -13.72 14.00
C ARG A 749 10.23 -12.86 13.01
N THR A 750 8.95 -12.60 13.29
CA THR A 750 8.06 -11.79 12.47
C THR A 750 7.78 -10.43 13.12
N TYR A 751 8.06 -9.34 12.41
CA TYR A 751 7.93 -7.96 12.90
C TYR A 751 6.95 -7.14 12.07
N HIS A 752 6.04 -6.46 12.76
CA HIS A 752 5.15 -5.46 12.17
C HIS A 752 5.92 -4.24 11.68
N ARG A 753 5.61 -3.75 10.47
CA ARG A 753 6.27 -2.60 9.83
C ARG A 753 5.28 -1.55 9.30
N GLY A 754 4.10 -1.48 9.91
CA GLY A 754 3.03 -0.54 9.56
C GLY A 754 2.00 -1.12 8.61
N PHE A 755 1.21 -0.25 8.01
CA PHE A 755 0.14 -0.62 7.08
C PHE A 755 0.22 0.15 5.76
N ARG A 756 -0.34 -0.41 4.69
CA ARG A 756 -0.74 0.29 3.46
C ARG A 756 -2.24 0.20 3.30
N ILE A 757 -2.90 1.33 3.05
CA ILE A 757 -4.31 1.40 2.64
C ILE A 757 -4.34 1.74 1.15
N ALA A 758 -4.96 0.87 0.35
CA ALA A 758 -5.26 1.14 -1.05
C ALA A 758 -6.78 1.36 -1.22
N VAL A 759 -7.17 2.36 -2.01
CA VAL A 759 -8.56 2.59 -2.40
C VAL A 759 -8.64 2.89 -3.89
N VAL A 760 -9.55 2.24 -4.61
CA VAL A 760 -9.77 2.42 -6.06
C VAL A 760 -11.24 2.77 -6.34
N THR A 761 -11.49 3.61 -7.34
CA THR A 761 -12.86 4.01 -7.71
C THR A 761 -13.70 2.82 -8.19
N GLY A 762 -14.97 2.79 -7.76
CA GLY A 762 -15.90 1.72 -8.11
C GLY A 762 -16.24 1.69 -9.62
N PRO A 763 -16.73 0.55 -10.14
CA PRO A 763 -16.96 0.37 -11.58
C PRO A 763 -18.00 1.33 -12.16
N ARG A 764 -18.88 1.89 -11.32
CA ARG A 764 -19.88 2.93 -11.68
C ARG A 764 -19.32 4.36 -11.78
N THR A 765 -18.03 4.60 -11.52
CA THR A 765 -17.42 5.94 -11.59
C THR A 765 -16.50 6.05 -12.81
N LYS A 766 -16.94 6.73 -13.88
CA LYS A 766 -16.24 6.81 -15.19
C LYS A 766 -14.72 7.00 -15.06
N THR A 767 -14.28 7.96 -14.26
CA THR A 767 -12.87 8.17 -13.94
C THR A 767 -12.29 7.03 -13.08
N LEU A 768 -11.41 6.22 -13.67
CA LEU A 768 -10.59 5.29 -12.89
C LEU A 768 -9.54 6.10 -12.10
N SER A 769 -9.46 5.88 -10.79
CA SER A 769 -8.49 6.53 -9.91
C SER A 769 -8.18 5.64 -8.72
N GLY A 770 -6.96 5.75 -8.18
CA GLY A 770 -6.52 4.94 -7.06
C GLY A 770 -5.51 5.67 -6.19
N VAL A 771 -5.72 5.61 -4.87
CA VAL A 771 -4.84 6.19 -3.86
C VAL A 771 -4.23 5.08 -2.99
N ASN A 772 -2.98 5.30 -2.58
CA ASN A 772 -2.21 4.36 -1.77
C ASN A 772 -1.52 5.15 -0.66
N GLN A 773 -1.95 4.98 0.59
CA GLN A 773 -1.38 5.66 1.76
C GLN A 773 -0.69 4.66 2.68
N THR A 774 0.56 4.98 3.02
CA THR A 774 1.35 4.21 3.99
C THR A 774 1.19 4.82 5.38
N TYR A 775 1.13 3.96 6.40
CA TYR A 775 1.09 4.28 7.82
C TYR A 775 2.31 3.64 8.48
N SER A 776 3.27 4.47 8.89
CA SER A 776 4.53 4.03 9.52
C SER A 776 4.36 3.86 11.03
N PRO A 777 4.99 2.84 11.67
CA PRO A 777 5.12 2.75 13.14
C PRO A 777 5.74 3.98 13.80
N GLN A 778 6.43 4.83 13.01
CA GLN A 778 7.11 6.05 13.47
C GLN A 778 6.24 7.30 13.44
N ALA A 779 4.94 7.17 13.14
CA ALA A 779 3.99 8.28 13.16
C ALA A 779 2.67 7.86 13.85
N PRO A 780 2.08 8.71 14.71
CA PRO A 780 0.78 8.42 15.32
C PRO A 780 -0.34 8.36 14.26
N ILE A 781 -1.17 7.33 14.34
CA ILE A 781 -2.35 7.16 13.48
C ILE A 781 -3.47 8.05 14.02
N HIS A 782 -3.70 9.19 13.37
CA HIS A 782 -4.82 10.07 13.70
C HIS A 782 -6.10 9.61 13.01
N PHE A 783 -7.10 9.24 13.81
CA PHE A 783 -8.39 8.73 13.34
C PHE A 783 -9.57 9.49 13.95
N GLY A 784 -10.76 9.36 13.37
CA GLY A 784 -11.99 9.87 13.96
C GLY A 784 -13.21 9.10 13.49
N PHE A 785 -14.14 8.79 14.40
CA PHE A 785 -15.41 8.19 14.02
C PHE A 785 -16.39 9.28 13.60
N LEU A 786 -16.90 9.15 12.38
CA LEU A 786 -17.84 10.09 11.77
C LEU A 786 -19.10 9.33 11.35
N ARG A 787 -20.11 10.08 10.91
CA ARG A 787 -21.21 9.53 10.11
C ARG A 787 -21.37 10.31 8.81
N SER A 788 -21.83 9.64 7.76
CA SER A 788 -22.15 10.30 6.48
C SER A 788 -23.40 11.16 6.60
N GLU A 789 -23.68 11.99 5.60
CA GLU A 789 -24.97 12.70 5.45
C GLU A 789 -26.17 11.73 5.41
N ALA A 790 -25.96 10.50 4.94
CA ALA A 790 -26.94 9.41 4.94
C ALA A 790 -26.90 8.55 6.24
N ASN A 791 -26.24 9.04 7.30
CA ASN A 791 -26.07 8.37 8.60
C ASN A 791 -25.24 7.07 8.57
N ASP A 792 -24.49 6.81 7.48
CA ASP A 792 -23.61 5.64 7.37
C ASP A 792 -22.44 5.74 8.37
N PRO A 793 -21.95 4.63 8.95
CA PRO A 793 -20.77 4.63 9.80
C PRO A 793 -19.50 4.94 9.00
N ALA A 794 -18.74 5.95 9.43
CA ALA A 794 -17.56 6.42 8.71
C ALA A 794 -16.31 6.56 9.59
N LEU A 795 -15.14 6.51 8.95
CA LEU A 795 -13.82 6.64 9.57
C LEU A 795 -13.01 7.74 8.85
N SER A 796 -12.66 8.80 9.60
CA SER A 796 -11.63 9.79 9.27
C SER A 796 -10.26 9.14 9.51
N LEU A 797 -9.32 9.26 8.57
CA LEU A 797 -7.93 8.80 8.68
C LEU A 797 -7.00 9.81 8.01
N LYS A 798 -6.21 10.53 8.81
CA LYS A 798 -5.18 11.42 8.26
C LYS A 798 -3.99 10.63 7.74
N PHE A 799 -3.27 11.21 6.79
CA PHE A 799 -2.00 10.67 6.29
C PHE A 799 -0.96 11.78 6.15
N ASP A 800 0.29 11.44 6.43
CA ASP A 800 1.45 12.32 6.25
C ASP A 800 2.60 11.52 5.65
N ASN A 801 2.67 11.51 4.32
CA ASN A 801 3.73 10.89 3.53
C ASN A 801 4.70 11.98 3.02
N GLY A 802 5.02 12.96 3.89
CA GLY A 802 6.03 14.00 3.69
C GLY A 802 5.63 15.09 2.70
N ARG A 803 5.57 14.76 1.41
CA ARG A 803 5.05 15.68 0.36
C ARG A 803 3.53 15.66 0.30
N LEU A 804 2.93 14.47 0.36
CA LEU A 804 1.49 14.26 0.37
C LEU A 804 1.00 14.21 1.82
N LYS A 805 0.13 15.15 2.19
CA LYS A 805 -0.51 15.22 3.51
C LYS A 805 -2.00 15.45 3.32
N GLY A 806 -2.85 14.88 4.18
CA GLY A 806 -4.28 14.97 3.94
C GLY A 806 -5.14 14.13 4.88
N ASN A 807 -6.40 13.93 4.46
CA ASN A 807 -7.38 13.14 5.17
C ASN A 807 -8.16 12.24 4.20
N MET A 808 -8.51 11.04 4.66
CA MET A 808 -9.41 10.11 3.99
C MET A 808 -10.67 9.93 4.83
N VAL A 809 -11.84 9.95 4.21
CA VAL A 809 -13.10 9.58 4.88
C VAL A 809 -13.69 8.35 4.19
N LEU A 810 -13.73 7.24 4.93
CA LEU A 810 -14.20 5.93 4.48
C LEU A 810 -15.59 5.67 5.09
N SER A 811 -16.65 5.57 4.28
CA SER A 811 -18.00 5.21 4.73
C SER A 811 -18.32 3.74 4.42
N PHE A 812 -18.60 2.95 5.46
CA PHE A 812 -18.72 1.49 5.39
C PHE A 812 -20.17 1.02 5.15
N SER A 813 -20.36 -0.29 4.89
CA SER A 813 -21.71 -0.82 4.72
C SER A 813 -22.44 -1.01 6.05
N ASP A 814 -21.70 -1.38 7.10
CA ASP A 814 -22.13 -1.63 8.49
C ASP A 814 -21.07 -1.14 9.50
N GLU A 815 -21.48 -0.88 10.74
CA GLU A 815 -20.60 -0.42 11.82
C GLU A 815 -19.59 -1.50 12.24
N LYS A 816 -19.92 -2.79 12.08
CA LYS A 816 -18.99 -3.89 12.36
C LYS A 816 -17.79 -3.89 11.40
N GLU A 817 -17.97 -3.48 10.14
CA GLU A 817 -16.86 -3.33 9.20
C GLU A 817 -15.93 -2.17 9.60
N ARG A 818 -16.52 -1.02 9.93
CA ARG A 818 -15.79 0.16 10.45
C ARG A 818 -14.96 -0.22 11.68
N LEU A 819 -15.58 -0.91 12.65
CA LEU A 819 -14.92 -1.39 13.85
C LEU A 819 -13.79 -2.38 13.52
N ARG A 820 -14.02 -3.36 12.65
CA ARG A 820 -13.02 -4.35 12.26
C ARG A 820 -11.81 -3.70 11.58
N MET A 821 -12.01 -2.80 10.62
CA MET A 821 -10.90 -2.10 9.95
C MET A 821 -10.13 -1.22 10.93
N HIS A 822 -10.81 -0.51 11.83
CA HIS A 822 -10.18 0.28 12.89
C HIS A 822 -9.33 -0.59 13.82
N SER A 823 -9.91 -1.65 14.41
CA SER A 823 -9.19 -2.52 15.37
C SER A 823 -8.02 -3.28 14.75
N LEU A 824 -8.07 -3.61 13.45
CA LEU A 824 -6.91 -4.11 12.72
C LEU A 824 -5.82 -3.04 12.61
N LEU A 825 -6.17 -1.83 12.16
CA LEU A 825 -5.24 -0.71 11.97
C LEU A 825 -4.50 -0.30 13.26
N ILE A 826 -5.14 -0.43 14.43
CA ILE A 826 -4.55 -0.12 15.74
C ILE A 826 -3.96 -1.34 16.49
N GLY A 827 -4.05 -2.54 15.90
CA GLY A 827 -3.50 -3.78 16.48
C GLY A 827 -4.30 -4.41 17.62
N THR A 828 -5.54 -3.98 17.85
CA THR A 828 -6.42 -4.44 18.95
C THR A 828 -7.43 -5.50 18.54
N ALA A 829 -7.55 -5.81 17.25
CA ALA A 829 -8.31 -6.97 16.78
C ALA A 829 -7.67 -8.27 17.29
N LEU A 830 -8.52 -9.28 17.51
CA LEU A 830 -8.13 -10.67 17.77
C LEU A 830 -8.27 -11.47 16.47
N ASP A 831 -7.26 -12.27 16.14
CA ASP A 831 -7.35 -13.34 15.14
C ASP A 831 -8.04 -14.59 15.74
N ARG A 832 -8.34 -15.59 14.91
CA ARG A 832 -9.05 -16.82 15.32
C ARG A 832 -8.32 -17.66 16.36
N SER A 833 -6.99 -17.53 16.42
CA SER A 833 -6.10 -18.25 17.33
C SER A 833 -5.41 -17.28 18.31
N GLU A 834 -6.09 -16.21 18.71
CA GLU A 834 -5.58 -15.23 19.67
C GLU A 834 -6.63 -14.94 20.74
N GLN A 835 -6.20 -14.91 22.01
CA GLN A 835 -7.07 -14.54 23.12
C GLN A 835 -6.44 -13.48 24.03
N VAL A 836 -7.26 -12.96 24.94
CA VAL A 836 -6.85 -12.02 25.98
C VAL A 836 -6.39 -12.82 27.20
N PHE A 837 -5.08 -12.81 27.48
CA PHE A 837 -4.50 -13.53 28.61
C PHE A 837 -4.52 -12.74 29.93
N GLY A 838 -4.74 -11.42 29.85
CA GLY A 838 -4.94 -10.58 31.03
C GLY A 838 -5.42 -9.17 30.65
N GLU A 839 -6.18 -8.55 31.55
CA GLU A 839 -6.52 -7.13 31.48
C GLU A 839 -6.46 -6.54 32.90
N SER A 840 -5.59 -5.56 33.11
CA SER A 840 -5.36 -4.91 34.41
C SER A 840 -5.51 -3.39 34.27
N PRO A 841 -6.21 -2.70 35.19
CA PRO A 841 -6.18 -1.24 35.25
C PRO A 841 -4.80 -0.74 35.68
N VAL A 842 -4.45 0.49 35.31
CA VAL A 842 -3.19 1.14 35.70
C VAL A 842 -3.44 2.53 36.26
N GLN A 843 -2.70 2.89 37.31
CA GLN A 843 -2.65 4.26 37.85
C GLN A 843 -1.71 5.16 37.04
N GLY A 844 -0.72 4.57 36.36
CA GLY A 844 0.24 5.30 35.53
C GLY A 844 1.18 4.38 34.77
N VAL A 845 1.70 4.88 33.65
CA VAL A 845 2.72 4.23 32.82
C VAL A 845 3.75 5.26 32.38
N TRP A 846 5.04 4.94 32.51
CA TRP A 846 6.15 5.82 32.15
C TRP A 846 7.17 5.14 31.26
N PHE A 847 7.86 5.95 30.45
CA PHE A 847 8.78 5.52 29.41
C PHE A 847 10.09 6.31 29.57
N SER A 848 11.18 5.65 29.96
CA SER A 848 12.49 6.31 30.16
C SER A 848 13.61 5.63 29.37
N GLU A 849 14.60 6.40 28.91
CA GLU A 849 15.85 5.89 28.30
C GLU A 849 16.91 5.54 29.37
N ARG A 850 16.60 5.81 30.65
CA ARG A 850 17.50 5.72 31.80
C ARG A 850 16.82 5.09 33.01
N PHE A 851 17.60 4.46 33.87
CA PHE A 851 17.14 3.94 35.16
C PHE A 851 17.25 5.03 36.24
N GLY A 852 16.26 5.09 37.15
CA GLY A 852 16.20 6.09 38.22
C GLY A 852 15.87 7.53 37.78
N ASP A 853 15.69 7.80 36.48
CA ASP A 853 15.22 9.12 36.03
C ASP A 853 13.75 9.33 36.43
N THR A 854 13.50 10.45 37.12
CA THR A 854 12.16 10.90 37.53
C THR A 854 11.34 11.39 36.34
N LEU A 855 10.07 11.73 36.60
CA LEU A 855 9.06 12.10 35.60
C LEU A 855 9.60 13.03 34.50
N ASP A 856 10.42 14.02 34.87
CA ASP A 856 10.81 15.18 34.05
C ASP A 856 11.87 14.92 32.96
N LYS A 857 12.44 13.71 32.89
CA LYS A 857 13.52 13.37 31.93
C LYS A 857 13.21 12.23 30.97
N GLY A 858 12.15 11.46 31.21
CA GLY A 858 11.66 10.43 30.28
C GLY A 858 11.01 11.02 29.03
N LEU A 859 10.31 10.17 28.26
CA LEU A 859 9.52 10.60 27.10
C LEU A 859 8.24 11.32 27.55
N GLN A 860 8.39 12.61 27.90
CA GLN A 860 7.38 13.49 28.53
C GLN A 860 5.98 13.37 27.94
N VAL A 861 5.92 13.24 26.61
CA VAL A 861 4.67 13.27 25.83
C VAL A 861 3.89 11.95 25.94
N LEU A 862 4.54 10.86 26.35
CA LEU A 862 3.89 9.59 26.70
C LEU A 862 3.50 9.54 28.18
N SER A 863 4.29 10.13 29.08
CA SER A 863 3.92 10.24 30.51
C SER A 863 2.80 11.24 30.79
N SER A 864 2.52 12.17 29.87
CA SER A 864 1.36 13.09 29.96
C SER A 864 0.03 12.46 29.53
N LEU A 865 0.02 11.21 29.03
CA LEU A 865 -1.22 10.54 28.60
C LEU A 865 -1.98 9.97 29.80
N ALA A 866 -3.29 10.17 29.82
CA ALA A 866 -4.19 9.64 30.85
C ALA A 866 -4.47 8.14 30.61
N TRP A 867 -3.48 7.30 30.95
CA TRP A 867 -3.57 5.84 30.93
C TRP A 867 -4.70 5.33 31.83
N ASN A 868 -5.37 4.26 31.41
CA ASN A 868 -6.52 3.68 32.09
C ASN A 868 -6.31 2.19 32.40
N LYS A 869 -5.95 1.39 31.37
CA LYS A 869 -5.72 -0.05 31.51
C LYS A 869 -4.76 -0.60 30.47
N VAL A 870 -4.23 -1.79 30.75
CA VAL A 870 -3.42 -2.60 29.84
C VAL A 870 -4.09 -3.95 29.59
N ARG A 871 -4.10 -4.40 28.34
CA ARG A 871 -4.62 -5.71 27.91
C ARG A 871 -3.51 -6.50 27.21
N VAL A 872 -3.28 -7.74 27.64
CA VAL A 872 -2.31 -8.65 27.03
C VAL A 872 -3.04 -9.60 26.07
N ILE A 873 -2.59 -9.63 24.82
CA ILE A 873 -3.10 -10.51 23.76
C ILE A 873 -1.95 -11.40 23.29
N ASN A 874 -2.19 -12.71 23.15
CA ASN A 874 -1.22 -13.65 22.60
C ASN A 874 -1.92 -14.79 21.83
N HIS A 875 -1.16 -15.68 21.22
CA HIS A 875 -1.67 -16.91 20.58
C HIS A 875 -2.32 -17.84 21.61
N ASP A 876 -3.45 -18.44 21.25
CA ASP A 876 -4.08 -19.51 22.03
C ASP A 876 -3.72 -20.87 21.41
N ASN A 877 -3.24 -21.81 22.22
CA ASN A 877 -2.44 -22.95 21.76
C ASN A 877 -3.08 -24.33 22.05
N ASP A 878 -4.42 -24.39 22.03
CA ASP A 878 -5.28 -25.59 22.10
C ASP A 878 -4.96 -26.61 23.23
N GLY A 879 -4.30 -26.17 24.31
CA GLY A 879 -4.03 -26.97 25.50
C GLY A 879 -2.61 -26.78 26.07
N ASP A 880 -1.65 -26.39 25.23
CA ASP A 880 -0.33 -25.96 25.71
C ASP A 880 -0.38 -24.51 26.21
N ARG A 881 0.54 -24.15 27.11
CA ARG A 881 0.64 -22.76 27.61
C ARG A 881 1.16 -21.83 26.50
N PRO A 882 0.72 -20.55 26.46
CA PRO A 882 1.16 -19.63 25.42
C PRO A 882 2.67 -19.36 25.52
N ALA A 883 3.37 -19.44 24.40
CA ALA A 883 4.76 -18.99 24.34
C ALA A 883 4.82 -17.47 24.56
N CYS A 884 5.52 -17.02 25.59
CA CYS A 884 5.81 -15.61 25.84
C CYS A 884 7.18 -15.16 25.31
N VAL A 885 8.01 -16.12 24.87
CA VAL A 885 9.33 -15.93 24.26
C VAL A 885 9.29 -16.52 22.84
N LEU A 886 9.94 -15.85 21.89
CA LEU A 886 9.79 -16.01 20.44
C LEU A 886 8.33 -15.89 19.97
N ALA A 887 7.56 -15.06 20.69
CA ALA A 887 6.12 -14.93 20.55
C ALA A 887 5.74 -13.93 19.43
N ASP A 888 5.61 -14.42 18.20
CA ASP A 888 5.22 -13.62 17.01
C ASP A 888 3.87 -12.87 17.15
N LYS A 889 3.03 -13.21 18.16
CA LYS A 889 1.71 -12.59 18.39
C LYS A 889 1.55 -11.84 19.72
N LEU A 890 2.47 -11.99 20.68
CA LEU A 890 2.35 -11.38 22.01
C LEU A 890 2.39 -9.85 21.90
N ARG A 891 1.35 -9.19 22.42
CA ARG A 891 1.24 -7.73 22.44
C ARG A 891 0.48 -7.21 23.64
N VAL A 892 0.90 -6.04 24.13
CA VAL A 892 0.23 -5.29 25.19
C VAL A 892 -0.42 -4.06 24.58
N VAL A 893 -1.74 -3.98 24.71
CA VAL A 893 -2.56 -2.83 24.31
C VAL A 893 -2.78 -1.96 25.54
N TYR A 894 -2.28 -0.73 25.49
CA TYR A 894 -2.43 0.29 26.51
C TYR A 894 -3.55 1.23 26.07
N GLU A 895 -4.63 1.32 26.85
CA GLU A 895 -5.75 2.22 26.58
C GLU A 895 -5.62 3.50 27.41
N PHE A 896 -5.76 4.66 26.76
CA PHE A 896 -5.80 5.98 27.39
C PHE A 896 -7.01 6.78 26.87
N GLN A 897 -7.38 7.88 27.53
CA GLN A 897 -8.67 8.56 27.32
C GLN A 897 -9.04 8.85 25.84
N ASP A 898 -8.05 9.16 25.00
CA ASP A 898 -8.24 9.59 23.61
C ASP A 898 -7.56 8.67 22.57
N GLY A 899 -7.09 7.48 22.96
CA GLY A 899 -6.39 6.60 22.03
C GLY A 899 -5.82 5.32 22.63
N THR A 900 -4.94 4.67 21.85
CA THR A 900 -4.33 3.38 22.18
C THR A 900 -2.87 3.33 21.75
N PHE A 901 -2.01 2.75 22.59
CA PHE A 901 -0.65 2.37 22.24
C PHE A 901 -0.53 0.84 22.28
N THR A 902 -0.04 0.23 21.22
CA THR A 902 0.09 -1.23 21.08
C THR A 902 1.58 -1.57 20.97
N ASP A 903 2.10 -2.24 22.00
CA ASP A 903 3.48 -2.69 22.13
C ASP A 903 3.55 -4.19 21.81
N ARG A 904 4.42 -4.60 20.86
CA ARG A 904 4.59 -6.01 20.46
C ARG A 904 5.83 -6.58 21.15
N ILE A 905 5.75 -7.81 21.67
CA ILE A 905 6.79 -8.44 22.50
C ILE A 905 7.37 -9.68 21.81
N ASN A 906 8.02 -9.46 20.64
CA ASN A 906 8.75 -10.51 19.93
C ASN A 906 10.23 -10.55 20.37
N VAL A 907 10.46 -11.23 21.50
CA VAL A 907 11.73 -11.29 22.25
C VAL A 907 12.35 -12.70 22.19
N ALA A 908 13.67 -12.79 22.12
CA ALA A 908 14.41 -14.05 22.21
C ALA A 908 14.69 -14.46 23.68
N PRO A 909 15.13 -15.71 23.96
CA PRO A 909 15.52 -16.11 25.31
C PRO A 909 16.60 -15.19 25.89
N GLY A 910 16.38 -14.67 27.09
CA GLY A 910 17.25 -13.68 27.75
C GLY A 910 16.93 -12.21 27.44
N GLU A 911 16.06 -11.91 26.46
CA GLU A 911 15.70 -10.54 26.08
C GLU A 911 14.56 -9.95 26.94
N LEU A 912 13.71 -10.77 27.57
CA LEU A 912 12.63 -10.30 28.46
C LEU A 912 13.14 -10.14 29.89
N LYS A 913 13.33 -8.88 30.31
CA LYS A 913 13.87 -8.55 31.64
C LYS A 913 12.93 -7.63 32.43
N LEU A 914 12.73 -7.95 33.71
CA LEU A 914 11.87 -7.20 34.63
C LEU A 914 12.57 -6.83 35.94
N ARG A 915 12.05 -5.80 36.62
CA ARG A 915 12.44 -5.41 37.97
C ARG A 915 11.18 -5.05 38.76
N LEU A 916 11.08 -5.53 40.00
CA LEU A 916 10.09 -5.04 40.96
C LEU A 916 10.70 -3.94 41.83
N ASP A 917 9.89 -2.91 42.12
CA ASP A 917 10.26 -1.86 43.05
C ASP A 917 10.19 -2.37 44.50
N VAL A 918 11.13 -1.95 45.35
CA VAL A 918 11.21 -2.37 46.76
C VAL A 918 10.38 -1.45 47.66
N GLN A 919 10.27 -0.16 47.30
CA GLN A 919 9.49 0.84 48.03
C GLN A 919 8.02 0.86 47.59
N ASN A 920 7.73 0.62 46.31
CA ASN A 920 6.37 0.56 45.78
C ASN A 920 5.94 -0.88 45.42
N PRO A 921 5.17 -1.58 46.29
CA PRO A 921 4.78 -2.98 46.03
C PRO A 921 3.89 -3.17 44.80
N SER A 922 3.23 -2.10 44.30
CA SER A 922 2.39 -2.12 43.10
C SER A 922 3.10 -1.59 41.85
N CYS A 923 4.43 -1.43 41.88
CA CYS A 923 5.24 -0.98 40.75
C CYS A 923 6.04 -2.14 40.13
N LEU A 924 5.96 -2.25 38.80
CA LEU A 924 6.71 -3.18 37.94
C LEU A 924 7.43 -2.39 36.84
N MET A 925 8.70 -2.72 36.61
CA MET A 925 9.51 -2.20 35.50
C MET A 925 9.82 -3.32 34.50
N ILE A 926 9.70 -3.05 33.21
CA ILE A 926 10.08 -3.95 32.12
C ILE A 926 11.10 -3.25 31.23
N PHE A 927 12.22 -3.89 30.96
CA PHE A 927 13.20 -3.42 29.98
C PHE A 927 12.79 -3.80 28.57
N ARG A 928 12.89 -2.86 27.62
CA ARG A 928 12.67 -3.06 26.19
C ARG A 928 13.86 -2.58 25.36
N GLN A 929 14.19 -3.37 24.35
CA GLN A 929 15.11 -3.05 23.25
C GLN A 929 14.58 -1.86 22.42
N PRO A 930 15.35 -1.28 21.49
CA PRO A 930 14.82 -0.36 20.50
C PRO A 930 13.75 -1.03 19.62
N GLN A 931 12.56 -0.42 19.50
CA GLN A 931 11.37 -1.01 18.87
C GLN A 931 10.86 -0.20 17.67
N ALA A 932 10.81 -0.86 16.52
CA ALA A 932 10.35 -0.25 15.26
C ALA A 932 8.97 -0.76 14.79
N ASP A 933 8.25 -1.46 15.67
CA ASP A 933 7.05 -2.26 15.41
C ASP A 933 5.85 -1.92 16.34
N VAL A 934 5.97 -0.87 17.15
CA VAL A 934 4.88 -0.30 17.97
C VAL A 934 3.79 0.35 17.10
N THR A 935 2.58 0.49 17.63
CA THR A 935 1.48 1.23 16.96
C THR A 935 0.80 2.18 17.93
N LEU A 936 0.88 3.49 17.67
CA LEU A 936 0.18 4.52 18.44
C LEU A 936 -0.96 5.10 17.60
N ALA A 937 -2.16 5.17 18.15
CA ALA A 937 -3.33 5.76 17.51
C ALA A 937 -4.05 6.74 18.45
N VAL A 938 -4.53 7.86 17.91
CA VAL A 938 -5.11 8.96 18.69
C VAL A 938 -6.32 9.56 17.96
N THR A 939 -7.33 9.96 18.74
CA THR A 939 -8.59 10.50 18.25
C THR A 939 -8.45 11.97 17.85
N GLU A 940 -8.86 12.31 16.63
CA GLU A 940 -8.70 13.63 16.01
C GLU A 940 -9.28 14.81 16.84
N THR A 941 -10.33 14.57 17.62
CA THR A 941 -11.15 15.62 18.26
C THR A 941 -10.48 16.40 19.39
N LYS A 942 -9.31 15.99 19.89
CA LYS A 942 -8.60 16.68 20.99
C LYS A 942 -7.09 16.92 20.79
N VAL A 943 -6.50 16.48 19.67
CA VAL A 943 -5.04 16.49 19.51
C VAL A 943 -4.53 17.87 19.07
N SER A 944 -3.70 18.50 19.92
CA SER A 944 -2.93 19.69 19.52
C SER A 944 -1.81 19.32 18.53
N ARG A 945 -1.37 20.29 17.72
CA ARG A 945 -0.24 20.09 16.79
C ARG A 945 1.01 19.66 17.54
N ASP A 946 1.27 20.29 18.68
CA ASP A 946 2.48 20.09 19.48
C ASP A 946 2.52 18.67 20.08
N LEU A 947 1.36 18.18 20.56
CA LEU A 947 1.17 16.80 20.98
C LEU A 947 1.46 15.82 19.84
N SER A 948 0.92 16.07 18.64
CA SER A 948 1.19 15.20 17.47
C SER A 948 2.68 15.14 17.11
N SER A 949 3.40 16.26 17.16
CA SER A 949 4.86 16.26 16.91
C SER A 949 5.65 15.58 18.03
N GLY A 950 5.26 15.80 19.28
CA GLY A 950 5.90 15.19 20.44
C GLY A 950 5.72 13.67 20.50
N LEU A 951 4.54 13.16 20.11
CA LEU A 951 4.29 11.72 19.99
C LEU A 951 5.10 11.09 18.84
N ALA A 952 5.22 11.77 17.69
CA ALA A 952 6.08 11.30 16.60
C ALA A 952 7.57 11.27 17.01
N GLN A 953 8.04 12.28 17.74
CA GLN A 953 9.39 12.28 18.31
C GLN A 953 9.59 11.14 19.32
N ALA A 954 8.60 10.88 20.17
CA ALA A 954 8.67 9.77 21.14
C ALA A 954 8.75 8.39 20.45
N LEU A 955 8.00 8.17 19.37
CA LEU A 955 8.08 6.92 18.57
C LEU A 955 9.46 6.74 17.95
N GLU A 956 10.03 7.79 17.35
CA GLU A 956 11.39 7.75 16.79
C GLU A 956 12.46 7.55 17.88
N SER A 957 12.27 8.05 19.11
CA SER A 957 13.10 7.68 20.26
C SER A 957 12.96 6.19 20.62
N LEU A 958 11.74 5.65 20.76
CA LEU A 958 11.52 4.23 21.06
C LEU A 958 12.18 3.29 20.05
N LYS A 959 12.28 3.71 18.79
CA LYS A 959 12.90 2.98 17.67
C LYS A 959 14.43 3.02 17.68
N ASN A 960 15.05 4.04 18.28
CA ASN A 960 16.51 4.19 18.31
C ASN A 960 17.14 3.87 19.67
N SER A 961 16.40 4.02 20.77
CA SER A 961 16.88 3.87 22.15
C SER A 961 16.29 2.64 22.84
N ALA A 962 17.11 1.92 23.60
CA ALA A 962 16.60 0.97 24.59
C ALA A 962 15.95 1.75 25.74
N THR A 963 14.87 1.21 26.33
CA THR A 963 14.00 1.94 27.24
C THR A 963 13.42 1.06 28.35
N ILE A 964 13.01 1.67 29.46
CA ILE A 964 12.27 1.03 30.54
C ILE A 964 10.80 1.47 30.45
N ARG A 965 9.89 0.51 30.58
CA ARG A 965 8.44 0.67 30.76
C ARG A 965 8.13 0.49 32.24
N THR A 966 7.74 1.55 32.94
CA THR A 966 7.35 1.46 34.35
C THR A 966 5.82 1.48 34.43
N PHE A 967 5.22 0.57 35.19
CA PHE A 967 3.78 0.42 35.38
C PHE A 967 3.45 0.50 36.87
N MET A 968 2.44 1.30 37.23
CA MET A 968 1.89 1.35 38.59
C MET A 968 0.45 0.85 38.57
N PHE A 969 0.18 -0.22 39.31
CA PHE A 969 -1.12 -0.86 39.41
C PHE A 969 -1.88 -0.39 40.66
N PRO A 970 -3.23 -0.40 40.67
CA PRO A 970 -4.00 -0.12 41.89
C PRO A 970 -3.75 -1.13 43.01
N THR A 971 -3.59 -2.41 42.67
CA THR A 971 -3.33 -3.51 43.61
C THR A 971 -2.12 -4.35 43.20
N LYS A 972 -1.68 -5.20 44.13
CA LYS A 972 -0.55 -6.12 43.92
C LYS A 972 -0.97 -7.32 43.06
N GLU A 973 -2.23 -7.72 43.21
CA GLU A 973 -2.90 -8.80 42.52
C GLU A 973 -3.04 -8.50 41.01
N GLU A 974 -3.34 -7.24 40.64
CA GLU A 974 -3.38 -6.79 39.23
C GLU A 974 -2.00 -6.75 38.58
N LEU A 975 -0.95 -6.44 39.36
CA LEU A 975 0.45 -6.53 38.93
C LEU A 975 0.83 -8.00 38.66
N HIS A 976 0.54 -8.92 39.59
CA HIS A 976 0.83 -10.35 39.42
C HIS A 976 0.05 -10.97 38.26
N ALA A 977 -1.20 -10.55 38.03
CA ALA A 977 -1.98 -10.98 36.87
C ALA A 977 -1.37 -10.50 35.54
N PHE A 978 -0.88 -9.25 35.49
CA PHE A 978 -0.20 -8.71 34.32
C PHE A 978 1.16 -9.40 34.09
N GLU A 979 1.97 -9.57 35.13
CA GLU A 979 3.25 -10.28 35.09
C GLU A 979 3.10 -11.71 34.55
N ALA A 980 2.10 -12.45 35.05
CA ALA A 980 1.80 -13.80 34.57
C ALA A 980 1.34 -13.82 33.10
N ALA A 981 0.55 -12.83 32.67
CA ALA A 981 0.06 -12.75 31.29
C ALA A 981 1.18 -12.44 30.26
N ILE A 982 2.23 -11.70 30.65
CA ILE A 982 3.35 -11.36 29.74
C ILE A 982 4.55 -12.32 29.83
N THR A 983 4.72 -13.06 30.93
CA THR A 983 5.87 -13.98 31.12
C THR A 983 5.48 -15.46 31.07
N GLY A 984 4.22 -15.80 31.35
CA GLY A 984 3.78 -17.17 31.61
C GLY A 984 4.16 -17.72 32.99
N PHE A 985 4.79 -16.92 33.87
CA PHE A 985 5.13 -17.33 35.24
C PHE A 985 4.05 -16.93 36.24
N LYS A 986 3.58 -17.87 37.05
CA LYS A 986 2.65 -17.59 38.14
C LYS A 986 3.40 -17.19 39.41
N VAL A 987 3.06 -16.02 39.96
CA VAL A 987 3.53 -15.61 41.29
C VAL A 987 2.91 -16.49 42.37
N LEU A 988 3.74 -17.02 43.27
CA LEU A 988 3.34 -17.83 44.42
C LEU A 988 3.50 -17.06 45.74
N PHE A 989 4.57 -16.28 45.87
CA PHE A 989 4.86 -15.41 47.01
C PHE A 989 5.43 -14.07 46.53
N ASP A 990 5.11 -12.98 47.22
CA ASP A 990 5.77 -11.68 47.06
C ASP A 990 5.64 -10.90 48.39
N GLY A 991 6.76 -10.54 49.01
CA GLY A 991 6.82 -9.83 50.29
C GLY A 991 8.17 -9.14 50.51
N ILE A 992 8.27 -8.30 51.54
CA ILE A 992 9.49 -7.54 51.84
C ILE A 992 10.19 -8.17 53.04
N ALA A 993 11.36 -8.74 52.81
CA ALA A 993 12.26 -9.18 53.86
C ALA A 993 12.97 -7.95 54.48
N SER A 994 13.02 -7.92 55.81
CA SER A 994 13.68 -6.87 56.60
C SER A 994 15.21 -7.01 56.68
N ALA A 995 15.73 -8.16 56.24
CA ALA A 995 17.14 -8.35 55.87
C ALA A 995 17.27 -9.59 54.97
N PHE A 996 18.23 -9.55 54.04
CA PHE A 996 18.66 -10.69 53.23
C PHE A 996 20.17 -10.84 53.35
N ALA A 997 20.65 -12.04 53.71
CA ALA A 997 22.07 -12.26 53.97
C ALA A 997 22.64 -13.50 53.27
N ILE A 998 23.88 -13.38 52.78
CA ILE A 998 24.66 -14.45 52.15
C ILE A 998 25.87 -14.72 53.04
N SER A 999 26.03 -15.96 53.51
CA SER A 999 27.08 -16.34 54.48
C SER A 999 28.39 -16.74 53.79
N ARG A 1000 28.94 -15.85 52.93
CA ARG A 1000 29.95 -16.24 51.93
C ARG A 1000 31.20 -16.88 52.50
N ARG A 1001 31.46 -18.14 52.13
CA ARG A 1001 32.68 -18.90 52.45
C ARG A 1001 33.89 -18.26 51.79
N ARG A 1002 35.00 -18.13 52.53
CA ARG A 1002 36.29 -17.71 51.95
C ARG A 1002 37.07 -18.95 51.53
N MET A 1003 37.44 -19.02 50.25
CA MET A 1003 38.51 -19.92 49.81
C MET A 1003 39.75 -19.70 50.70
N VAL A 1004 40.34 -20.81 51.20
CA VAL A 1004 41.55 -20.86 52.04
C VAL A 1004 41.39 -20.39 53.52
N VAL A 1005 40.24 -19.87 53.98
CA VAL A 1005 40.08 -19.50 55.42
C VAL A 1005 38.67 -19.83 55.95
N PRO A 1006 38.52 -20.52 57.11
CA PRO A 1006 37.22 -20.86 57.71
C PRO A 1006 36.54 -19.66 58.41
N ILE A 1007 36.51 -18.49 57.76
CA ILE A 1007 35.83 -17.27 58.20
C ILE A 1007 34.83 -16.86 57.13
N HIS A 1008 33.54 -17.06 57.40
CA HIS A 1008 32.46 -16.61 56.53
C HIS A 1008 32.39 -15.08 56.53
N LYS A 1009 32.49 -14.42 55.35
CA LYS A 1009 32.15 -13.00 55.22
C LYS A 1009 30.65 -12.90 54.98
N LYS A 1010 29.88 -12.66 56.04
CA LYS A 1010 28.46 -12.31 55.89
C LYS A 1010 28.33 -11.06 55.00
N TRP A 1011 27.58 -11.19 53.91
CA TRP A 1011 27.04 -10.07 53.15
C TRP A 1011 25.59 -9.92 53.61
N GLU A 1012 25.11 -8.69 53.77
CA GLU A 1012 23.76 -8.41 54.28
C GLU A 1012 23.20 -7.17 53.58
N ALA A 1013 22.00 -7.31 53.01
CA ALA A 1013 21.17 -6.24 52.48
C ALA A 1013 20.09 -5.89 53.52
N GLY A 1014 19.62 -4.65 53.48
CA GLY A 1014 18.47 -4.18 54.27
C GLY A 1014 17.14 -4.67 53.70
N ALA A 1015 16.20 -3.75 53.49
CA ALA A 1015 14.92 -4.06 52.85
C ALA A 1015 15.14 -4.72 51.48
N THR A 1016 14.52 -5.89 51.31
CA THR A 1016 14.69 -6.72 50.10
C THR A 1016 13.33 -7.26 49.70
N ARG A 1017 12.84 -6.93 48.51
CA ARG A 1017 11.61 -7.52 47.98
C ARG A 1017 11.93 -8.93 47.46
N ILE A 1018 11.29 -9.92 48.05
CA ILE A 1018 11.43 -11.35 47.72
C ILE A 1018 10.16 -11.80 47.01
N GLN A 1019 10.32 -12.35 45.81
CA GLN A 1019 9.25 -12.97 45.05
C GLN A 1019 9.61 -14.45 44.79
N VAL A 1020 8.61 -15.33 44.82
CA VAL A 1020 8.73 -16.70 44.33
C VAL A 1020 7.73 -16.87 43.20
N VAL A 1021 8.24 -17.23 42.02
CA VAL A 1021 7.47 -17.44 40.79
C VAL A 1021 7.61 -18.89 40.32
N SER A 1022 6.65 -19.39 39.56
CA SER A 1022 6.71 -20.75 39.01
C SER A 1022 6.09 -20.87 37.61
N GLN A 1023 6.74 -21.66 36.78
CA GLN A 1023 6.28 -22.12 35.47
C GLN A 1023 6.58 -23.62 35.39
N ASP A 1024 5.61 -24.40 34.94
CA ASP A 1024 5.74 -25.84 34.62
C ASP A 1024 6.45 -26.71 35.70
N GLY A 1025 6.14 -26.44 36.97
CA GLY A 1025 6.69 -27.14 38.13
C GLY A 1025 8.09 -26.68 38.54
N VAL A 1026 8.75 -25.85 37.74
CA VAL A 1026 9.99 -25.14 38.09
C VAL A 1026 9.63 -23.93 38.95
N ALA A 1027 10.33 -23.75 40.07
CA ALA A 1027 10.20 -22.57 40.92
C ALA A 1027 11.48 -21.71 40.84
N GLN A 1028 11.33 -20.39 40.92
CA GLN A 1028 12.43 -19.44 40.99
C GLN A 1028 12.20 -18.45 42.14
N LEU A 1029 13.28 -18.09 42.83
CA LEU A 1029 13.30 -17.00 43.81
C LEU A 1029 13.98 -15.79 43.20
N LEU A 1030 13.31 -14.64 43.26
CA LEU A 1030 13.80 -13.35 42.82
C LEU A 1030 13.97 -12.45 44.06
N ALA A 1031 15.10 -11.75 44.14
CA ALA A 1031 15.39 -10.82 45.22
C ALA A 1031 15.82 -9.47 44.63
N PHE A 1032 15.11 -8.41 44.97
CA PHE A 1032 15.40 -7.03 44.59
C PHE A 1032 15.84 -6.26 45.82
N PHE A 1033 17.02 -5.63 45.73
CA PHE A 1033 17.65 -4.96 46.86
C PHE A 1033 17.44 -3.44 46.77
N GLU A 1034 17.29 -2.81 47.94
CA GLU A 1034 17.45 -1.37 48.12
C GLU A 1034 18.94 -1.06 48.38
N ASP A 1035 19.36 -1.08 49.65
CA ASP A 1035 20.73 -0.76 50.07
C ASP A 1035 21.63 -2.01 50.09
N PHE A 1036 22.15 -2.42 48.92
CA PHE A 1036 23.12 -3.50 48.84
C PHE A 1036 24.34 -3.19 47.96
N SER A 1037 25.48 -2.99 48.62
CA SER A 1037 26.77 -2.64 47.99
C SER A 1037 27.42 -3.73 47.13
N HIS A 1038 26.74 -4.87 46.94
CA HIS A 1038 27.22 -5.97 46.10
C HIS A 1038 26.29 -6.28 44.92
N GLY A 1039 25.09 -5.67 44.83
CA GLY A 1039 24.32 -5.65 43.59
C GLY A 1039 22.85 -5.27 43.75
N GLN A 1040 22.18 -5.03 42.62
CA GLN A 1040 20.82 -4.46 42.59
C GLN A 1040 19.68 -5.49 42.58
N CYS A 1041 19.95 -6.72 42.14
CA CYS A 1041 19.03 -7.86 42.21
C CYS A 1041 19.77 -9.19 42.07
N MET A 1042 19.05 -10.30 42.27
CA MET A 1042 19.42 -11.65 41.82
C MET A 1042 18.17 -12.51 41.59
N GLY A 1043 18.27 -13.49 40.70
CA GLY A 1043 17.23 -14.51 40.48
C GLY A 1043 17.86 -15.89 40.33
N PHE A 1044 17.28 -16.91 40.94
CA PHE A 1044 17.78 -18.29 40.84
C PHE A 1044 16.68 -19.34 41.04
N HIS A 1045 16.93 -20.53 40.49
CA HIS A 1045 16.04 -21.68 40.60
C HIS A 1045 16.00 -22.28 42.01
N LEU A 1046 14.80 -22.55 42.52
CA LEU A 1046 14.56 -23.40 43.69
C LEU A 1046 14.21 -24.83 43.24
N LYS A 1047 14.78 -25.84 43.88
CA LYS A 1047 14.62 -27.25 43.51
C LYS A 1047 14.06 -28.08 44.67
N GLY A 1048 13.39 -29.18 44.34
CA GLY A 1048 12.90 -30.15 45.33
C GLY A 1048 14.01 -30.85 46.14
N THR A 1049 15.28 -30.66 45.77
CA THR A 1049 16.48 -31.13 46.45
C THR A 1049 17.02 -30.16 47.51
N ASP A 1050 16.54 -28.92 47.53
CA ASP A 1050 17.17 -27.86 48.32
C ASP A 1050 16.76 -27.94 49.80
N VAL A 1051 17.68 -27.55 50.68
CA VAL A 1051 17.52 -27.73 52.13
C VAL A 1051 17.12 -26.41 52.78
N PHE A 1052 15.88 -26.35 53.24
CA PHE A 1052 15.29 -25.18 53.91
C PHE A 1052 15.17 -25.41 55.41
N GLU A 1053 15.51 -24.40 56.22
CA GLU A 1053 15.48 -24.47 57.69
C GLU A 1053 14.86 -23.20 58.29
N VAL A 1054 13.87 -23.34 59.19
CA VAL A 1054 13.32 -22.21 59.96
C VAL A 1054 14.27 -21.83 61.09
N PHE A 1055 14.48 -20.53 61.30
CA PHE A 1055 15.15 -19.99 62.49
C PHE A 1055 14.43 -18.75 63.04
N GLY A 1056 14.80 -18.30 64.23
CA GLY A 1056 14.31 -17.07 64.85
C GLY A 1056 15.46 -16.26 65.43
N ARG A 1057 15.34 -14.93 65.44
CA ARG A 1057 16.38 -14.02 65.95
C ARG A 1057 15.75 -12.82 66.68
N GLY A 1058 15.51 -13.00 67.97
CA GLY A 1058 14.68 -12.06 68.75
C GLY A 1058 13.23 -12.15 68.30
N SER A 1059 12.62 -11.01 67.97
CA SER A 1059 11.27 -10.96 67.39
C SER A 1059 11.21 -11.33 65.90
N LYS A 1060 12.34 -11.35 65.17
CA LYS A 1060 12.35 -11.61 63.72
C LYS A 1060 12.30 -13.11 63.42
N ALA A 1061 11.48 -13.48 62.43
CA ALA A 1061 11.30 -14.84 61.95
C ALA A 1061 12.11 -15.05 60.66
N GLY A 1062 12.87 -16.15 60.57
CA GLY A 1062 13.83 -16.38 59.50
C GLY A 1062 13.65 -17.69 58.74
N LEU A 1063 14.01 -17.66 57.46
CA LEU A 1063 14.18 -18.82 56.59
C LEU A 1063 15.64 -18.88 56.13
N LYS A 1064 16.29 -20.03 56.34
CA LYS A 1064 17.62 -20.32 55.83
C LYS A 1064 17.52 -21.28 54.64
N ILE A 1065 18.25 -20.99 53.57
CA ILE A 1065 18.51 -21.91 52.45
C ILE A 1065 19.96 -22.37 52.59
N VAL A 1066 20.18 -23.67 52.81
CA VAL A 1066 21.50 -24.24 53.06
C VAL A 1066 22.17 -24.63 51.73
N ASP A 1067 23.43 -24.23 51.54
CA ASP A 1067 24.20 -24.45 50.31
C ASP A 1067 23.46 -24.00 49.02
N ALA A 1068 22.77 -22.86 49.09
CA ALA A 1068 21.99 -22.32 48.00
C ALA A 1068 22.88 -21.96 46.80
N LYS A 1069 22.41 -22.26 45.57
CA LYS A 1069 23.19 -22.10 44.33
C LYS A 1069 22.63 -20.96 43.50
N PHE A 1070 23.43 -19.90 43.32
CA PHE A 1070 22.95 -18.63 42.77
C PHE A 1070 24.00 -17.90 41.90
N PRO A 1071 23.56 -17.03 40.98
CA PRO A 1071 24.44 -16.08 40.31
C PRO A 1071 24.80 -14.94 41.27
N LEU A 1072 26.03 -14.42 41.19
CA LEU A 1072 26.43 -13.27 42.00
C LEU A 1072 25.63 -12.03 41.61
N PRO A 1073 25.05 -11.28 42.58
CA PRO A 1073 24.49 -9.97 42.33
C PRO A 1073 25.49 -9.05 41.62
N LYS A 1074 24.98 -8.20 40.73
CA LYS A 1074 25.78 -7.29 39.91
C LYS A 1074 25.66 -5.85 40.41
N VAL A 1075 26.80 -5.18 40.57
CA VAL A 1075 26.86 -3.76 40.91
C VAL A 1075 26.62 -2.93 39.65
N LEU A 1076 25.63 -2.05 39.68
CA LEU A 1076 25.43 -1.03 38.65
C LEU A 1076 26.55 0.02 38.75
N PRO A 1077 27.34 0.29 37.68
CA PRO A 1077 28.35 1.34 37.72
C PRO A 1077 27.75 2.73 37.95
N ALA A 1078 28.45 3.60 38.67
CA ALA A 1078 27.94 4.95 38.99
C ALA A 1078 27.69 5.83 37.75
N ASP A 1079 28.44 5.59 36.67
CA ASP A 1079 28.30 6.30 35.38
C ASP A 1079 27.32 5.63 34.40
N ALA A 1080 26.80 4.43 34.74
CA ALA A 1080 25.94 3.63 33.86
C ALA A 1080 24.48 4.13 33.88
N GLY A 1081 24.21 5.19 33.12
CA GLY A 1081 22.89 5.82 33.04
C GLY A 1081 21.92 5.16 32.06
N GLY A 1082 22.36 4.29 31.15
CA GLY A 1082 21.52 3.75 30.07
C GLY A 1082 20.59 2.62 30.52
N ALA A 1083 19.38 2.57 29.94
CA ALA A 1083 18.41 1.50 30.18
C ALA A 1083 18.98 0.09 29.97
N GLN A 1084 19.84 -0.11 28.96
CA GLN A 1084 20.53 -1.38 28.70
C GLN A 1084 21.48 -1.77 29.85
N GLU A 1085 22.33 -0.85 30.27
CA GLU A 1085 23.33 -1.07 31.32
C GLU A 1085 22.65 -1.38 32.66
N ALA A 1086 21.54 -0.69 32.95
CA ALA A 1086 20.67 -0.99 34.07
C ALA A 1086 20.00 -2.36 33.96
N ALA A 1087 19.52 -2.76 32.77
CA ALA A 1087 18.90 -4.07 32.55
C ALA A 1087 19.91 -5.23 32.62
N ASP A 1088 21.21 -4.96 32.51
CA ASP A 1088 22.25 -5.99 32.65
C ASP A 1088 22.74 -6.19 34.09
N ALA A 1089 22.38 -5.28 35.02
CA ALA A 1089 22.80 -5.32 36.43
C ALA A 1089 21.67 -5.25 37.49
N ALA A 1090 20.49 -4.69 37.16
CA ALA A 1090 19.41 -4.39 38.11
C ALA A 1090 18.05 -5.03 37.76
N PHE A 1091 17.96 -5.76 36.65
CA PHE A 1091 16.76 -6.48 36.19
C PHE A 1091 17.07 -7.99 36.09
N VAL A 1092 16.04 -8.82 36.25
CA VAL A 1092 16.11 -10.29 36.14
C VAL A 1092 15.37 -10.80 34.91
N CYS A 1093 15.77 -11.96 34.40
CA CYS A 1093 15.11 -12.69 33.32
C CYS A 1093 14.61 -14.03 33.88
N LEU A 1094 13.39 -14.45 33.51
CA LEU A 1094 12.75 -15.66 34.05
C LEU A 1094 12.89 -16.86 33.11
N ASP A 1095 12.89 -16.62 31.80
CA ASP A 1095 13.00 -17.62 30.73
C ASP A 1095 14.42 -18.15 30.52
N LEU A 1096 15.44 -17.31 30.78
CA LEU A 1096 16.84 -17.69 30.78
C LEU A 1096 17.58 -17.15 32.03
N PRO A 1097 17.33 -17.70 33.23
CA PRO A 1097 17.98 -17.26 34.47
C PRO A 1097 19.49 -17.50 34.45
N GLU A 1098 20.24 -16.62 35.10
CA GLU A 1098 21.70 -16.66 35.10
C GLU A 1098 22.26 -17.93 35.78
N LEU A 1099 23.30 -18.50 35.17
CA LEU A 1099 23.92 -19.74 35.65
C LEU A 1099 24.55 -19.53 37.04
N PRO A 1100 24.30 -20.43 38.02
CA PRO A 1100 24.83 -20.27 39.36
C PRO A 1100 26.34 -20.47 39.40
N GLY A 1101 27.07 -19.42 39.80
CA GLY A 1101 28.53 -19.41 39.88
C GLY A 1101 29.10 -19.60 41.30
N GLU A 1102 28.26 -19.48 42.33
CA GLU A 1102 28.62 -19.60 43.75
C GLU A 1102 27.64 -20.53 44.48
N HIS A 1103 28.04 -21.03 45.66
CA HIS A 1103 27.14 -21.75 46.55
C HIS A 1103 27.43 -21.47 48.04
N ASP A 1104 26.44 -20.94 48.75
CA ASP A 1104 26.55 -20.46 50.14
C ASP A 1104 25.21 -20.51 50.89
N ASP A 1105 25.26 -20.42 52.22
CA ASP A 1105 24.04 -20.35 53.04
C ASP A 1105 23.38 -18.95 52.94
N ILE A 1106 22.18 -18.90 52.37
CA ILE A 1106 21.31 -17.70 52.34
C ILE A 1106 20.41 -17.67 53.58
N SER A 1107 20.18 -16.49 54.14
CA SER A 1107 19.28 -16.26 55.28
C SER A 1107 18.39 -15.05 55.03
N ILE A 1108 17.08 -15.28 55.00
CA ILE A 1108 16.03 -14.27 54.77
C ILE A 1108 15.32 -14.04 56.11
N MET A 1109 15.15 -12.78 56.54
CA MET A 1109 14.49 -12.43 57.82
C MET A 1109 13.31 -11.49 57.62
N PHE A 1110 12.17 -11.84 58.20
CA PHE A 1110 10.93 -11.05 58.22
C PHE A 1110 10.65 -10.54 59.64
N ASP A 1111 9.97 -9.40 59.73
CA ASP A 1111 9.53 -8.82 61.01
C ASP A 1111 8.26 -9.49 61.57
N ASN A 1112 7.60 -10.33 60.76
CA ASN A 1112 6.40 -11.08 61.14
C ASN A 1112 6.56 -12.57 60.77
N GLU A 1113 6.23 -13.46 61.71
CA GLU A 1113 6.21 -14.91 61.51
C GLU A 1113 5.25 -15.33 60.39
N ALA A 1114 4.11 -14.65 60.25
CA ALA A 1114 3.13 -14.96 59.21
C ALA A 1114 3.64 -14.74 57.77
N GLU A 1115 4.69 -13.92 57.56
CA GLU A 1115 5.27 -13.72 56.23
C GLU A 1115 6.32 -14.79 55.89
N ARG A 1116 7.14 -15.19 56.87
CA ARG A 1116 7.96 -16.41 56.76
C ARG A 1116 7.09 -17.60 56.39
N ASP A 1117 5.93 -17.75 57.03
CA ASP A 1117 5.07 -18.91 56.85
C ASP A 1117 4.33 -18.93 55.50
N LYS A 1118 3.98 -17.76 54.96
CA LYS A 1118 3.55 -17.62 53.56
C LYS A 1118 4.65 -18.07 52.58
N LEU A 1119 5.91 -17.63 52.79
CA LEU A 1119 7.03 -18.04 51.94
C LEU A 1119 7.27 -19.56 52.03
N VAL A 1120 7.29 -20.11 53.25
CA VAL A 1120 7.47 -21.54 53.54
C VAL A 1120 6.42 -22.41 52.83
N ALA A 1121 5.16 -21.95 52.72
CA ALA A 1121 4.10 -22.67 52.03
C ALA A 1121 4.31 -22.79 50.51
N CYS A 1122 5.18 -21.96 49.91
CA CYS A 1122 5.41 -21.89 48.46
C CYS A 1122 6.69 -22.61 48.00
N LEU A 1123 7.46 -23.23 48.90
CA LEU A 1123 8.76 -23.85 48.56
C LEU A 1123 8.61 -25.28 48.01
N PRO A 1124 9.46 -25.69 47.04
CA PRO A 1124 9.35 -27.03 46.42
C PRO A 1124 9.72 -28.17 47.38
N ALA A 1125 10.64 -27.94 48.33
CA ALA A 1125 11.11 -28.94 49.29
C ALA A 1125 10.60 -28.66 50.73
N PRO A 1126 10.43 -29.69 51.58
CA PRO A 1126 9.95 -29.51 52.95
C PRO A 1126 10.95 -28.76 53.85
N VAL A 1127 10.45 -27.89 54.71
CA VAL A 1127 11.27 -27.00 55.56
C VAL A 1127 11.46 -27.60 56.96
N LYS A 1128 12.71 -27.80 57.38
CA LYS A 1128 13.03 -28.27 58.74
C LYS A 1128 12.61 -27.22 59.77
N GLY A 1129 12.03 -27.68 60.89
CA GLY A 1129 11.56 -26.81 61.99
C GLY A 1129 10.20 -26.15 61.75
N SER A 1130 9.65 -26.20 60.53
CA SER A 1130 8.26 -25.79 60.27
C SER A 1130 7.26 -26.76 60.90
N ARG A 1131 6.13 -26.24 61.40
CA ARG A 1131 4.98 -27.03 61.88
C ARG A 1131 3.85 -27.12 60.85
N LEU A 1132 4.01 -26.52 59.67
CA LEU A 1132 2.97 -26.43 58.65
C LEU A 1132 2.96 -27.67 57.74
N PRO A 1133 1.80 -28.29 57.48
CA PRO A 1133 1.68 -29.35 56.49
C PRO A 1133 1.78 -28.79 55.07
N LYS A 1134 2.32 -29.58 54.12
CA LYS A 1134 2.32 -29.20 52.69
C LYS A 1134 0.89 -28.98 52.18
N ILE A 1135 0.65 -27.86 51.49
CA ILE A 1135 -0.54 -27.66 50.68
C ILE A 1135 -0.47 -28.63 49.49
N LYS A 1136 -1.30 -29.69 49.51
CA LYS A 1136 -1.51 -30.55 48.34
C LYS A 1136 -2.46 -29.86 47.37
N GLY A 1137 -1.96 -29.43 46.21
CA GLY A 1137 -2.82 -28.81 45.19
C GLY A 1137 -2.13 -27.94 44.13
N ILE A 1138 -0.81 -28.04 43.96
CA ILE A 1138 -0.09 -27.39 42.85
C ILE A 1138 0.77 -28.44 42.15
N THR A 1139 0.24 -28.93 41.04
CA THR A 1139 0.88 -29.71 39.97
C THR A 1139 0.22 -29.23 38.68
#